data_AF-A0A936GUL2-F1
#
_entry.id   AF-A0A936GUL2-F1
#
_cell.length_a   1.000
_cell.length_b   1.000
_cell.length_c   1.000
_cell.angle_alpha   90.00
_cell.angle_beta   90.00
_cell.angle_gamma   90.00
#
_symmetry.space_group_name_H-M   'P 1'
#
loop_
_entity.id
_entity.type
_entity.pdbx_description
1 polymer ?
#
loop_
_entity_poly.entity_id
_entity_poly.type
_entity_poly.pdbx_seq_one_letter_code
_entity_poly.pdbx_strand_id
1 'polypeptide(L)'
;MKSFWMILVFTLCFSKLNGQSLYEKLNQRLVGISNFHETMRIVDSIYAIGGENLRDNGGDGLPKYKHWQRWAWYIGRRLDENGNMVDILKRKLELAEQMERDKSKNKHSRSSLPGHWEPIGCDTSSYSPNTTNSYANGTGRLDRIAFHPTDPNTFYVGAPIGGLWKTTDGGAHWKCLTDTIPSIGVSGIVVSYNNPNTIYILTGQGDGSAGNVTNNCQGVMKSTNAGVSWAFVGAFPTTPNFTTLVGFKLVQNPTNANILLAATNDGIFRTTNGGSSWTKTSGGLHYDIAFQPNSGTNALAATDDSLFYSTNGGVTWTLSARNIAPSPGPVRISIAFSLSEPTKVYAFHGNGGVANQFSGVYLSTDSGVNFTRLANTPNVLGYELNGSDAGSQASYDLCMAVHPDSTSRVMIGGVNIWRSSNGGVTFSNNTGWTETQGAIAYVHCDQHALAYNPLNNNLYSCNDGGIWVSSNSGNTWRNISKGLQTNMFYNLNQFKTNSTYILGGGLQDNGVKIRPAGTKNFTHIYGADGNCVAFQSNNPNIFYASSNATLIRFDYITGNGVIVTPVGMGGGKYTVTHPIDTNLVICSANGENIYRSTNKGISWTNVGGNGRVLTISQVDPTKLFAAGDSLVFRSTDTGNNWQLDTAGLGPNLKNLTLTDLESDPIDANYAYLTLGGFANGRKVYQTSNGGLTWSNISFNLPNVVVNSVAVTTSKIYIGTDITVYAMDWGGNTWIDIGDNIPHAPVIDILVDESKGIITVGTWGRGVWQRNYCIDNISLLGSLKGKLEYSANTMINASALIPGINNFDSIFMTSGKVLLQPGFRAKEGSHMKASIGSCDDGPQPFGRKRGATEAMVRKEDKGVIELKRD
;
A
#
# COMPACT_ATOMS: atom_id res chain seq x y z
N MET A 1 79.39 -19.10 31.81
CA MET A 1 78.04 -18.77 32.31
C MET A 1 77.15 -18.57 31.09
N LYS A 2 76.56 -19.65 30.53
CA LYS A 2 75.24 -20.25 30.90
C LYS A 2 74.14 -19.18 30.90
N SER A 3 73.29 -19.07 29.87
CA SER A 3 72.13 -19.93 29.50
C SER A 3 71.03 -19.95 30.57
N PHE A 4 69.81 -19.46 30.26
CA PHE A 4 68.51 -20.18 30.31
C PHE A 4 67.26 -19.24 30.31
N TRP A 5 66.36 -19.46 29.33
CA TRP A 5 64.87 -19.37 29.27
C TRP A 5 64.14 -18.05 29.61
N MET A 6 63.29 -17.45 28.75
CA MET A 6 62.07 -17.89 28.04
C MET A 6 60.81 -17.90 28.94
N ILE A 7 59.72 -17.30 28.41
CA ILE A 7 58.31 -17.32 28.85
C ILE A 7 57.92 -16.23 29.87
N LEU A 8 57.26 -15.15 29.41
CA LEU A 8 55.87 -14.75 29.76
C LEU A 8 55.53 -13.31 29.29
N VAL A 9 55.74 -12.96 28.02
CA VAL A 9 55.11 -11.74 27.42
C VAL A 9 54.61 -12.09 26.02
N PHE A 10 53.68 -13.03 25.95
CA PHE A 10 52.97 -13.39 24.73
C PHE A 10 51.48 -13.59 25.02
N THR A 11 50.86 -12.66 25.76
CA THR A 11 49.40 -12.68 25.95
C THR A 11 48.80 -11.33 26.34
N LEU A 12 49.20 -10.21 25.74
CA LEU A 12 48.53 -8.92 26.01
C LEU A 12 48.57 -7.90 24.84
N CYS A 13 48.76 -8.37 23.60
CA CYS A 13 48.63 -7.55 22.38
C CYS A 13 47.63 -8.12 21.35
N PHE A 14 46.68 -8.94 21.77
CA PHE A 14 45.54 -9.36 20.94
C PHE A 14 44.23 -9.17 21.70
N SER A 15 43.76 -7.92 21.79
CA SER A 15 42.35 -7.64 22.10
C SER A 15 41.94 -6.20 21.74
N LYS A 16 42.34 -5.70 20.57
CA LYS A 16 41.65 -4.60 19.86
C LYS A 16 41.74 -4.80 18.35
N LEU A 17 41.28 -5.96 17.87
CA LEU A 17 40.74 -6.06 16.51
C LEU A 17 39.22 -6.00 16.68
N ASN A 18 38.67 -4.80 16.72
CA ASN A 18 37.21 -4.60 16.66
C ASN A 18 36.75 -5.05 15.27
N GLY A 19 36.15 -6.23 15.17
CA GLY A 19 35.46 -6.65 13.96
C GLY A 19 34.26 -5.75 13.74
N GLN A 20 34.24 -5.00 12.63
CA GLN A 20 33.10 -4.20 12.20
C GLN A 20 31.83 -5.07 12.08
N SER A 21 30.69 -4.56 12.57
CA SER A 21 29.37 -5.20 12.47
C SER A 21 28.96 -5.42 11.01
N LEU A 22 28.07 -6.38 10.77
CA LEU A 22 27.47 -6.63 9.46
C LEU A 22 26.63 -5.43 8.99
N TYR A 23 25.97 -4.72 9.91
CA TYR A 23 25.26 -3.47 9.59
C TYR A 23 26.21 -2.36 9.12
N GLU A 24 27.30 -2.11 9.85
CA GLU A 24 28.30 -1.11 9.43
C GLU A 24 28.93 -1.50 8.08
N LYS A 25 29.22 -2.78 7.85
CA LYS A 25 29.71 -3.28 6.57
C LYS A 25 28.71 -3.07 5.44
N LEU A 26 27.43 -3.36 5.69
CA LEU A 26 26.37 -3.12 4.71
C LEU A 26 26.30 -1.65 4.35
N ASN A 27 26.17 -0.78 5.35
CA ASN A 27 26.06 0.66 5.14
C ASN A 27 27.26 1.23 4.39
N GLN A 28 28.48 0.87 4.79
CA GLN A 28 29.70 1.30 4.12
C GLN A 28 29.73 0.90 2.64
N ARG A 29 29.25 -0.31 2.30
CA ARG A 29 29.20 -0.79 0.92
C ARG A 29 28.08 -0.14 0.10
N LEU A 30 27.01 0.32 0.74
CA LEU A 30 25.88 0.97 0.07
C LEU A 30 26.09 2.47 -0.19
N VAL A 31 27.08 3.11 0.46
CA VAL A 31 27.35 4.55 0.26
C VAL A 31 27.60 4.86 -1.22
N GLY A 32 26.81 5.80 -1.76
CA GLY A 32 26.96 6.27 -3.14
C GLY A 32 26.41 5.33 -4.22
N ILE A 33 25.87 4.16 -3.83
CA ILE A 33 25.26 3.22 -4.79
C ILE A 33 23.87 3.71 -5.15
N SER A 34 23.68 3.99 -6.44
CA SER A 34 22.38 4.36 -7.03
C SER A 34 21.74 3.24 -7.85
N ASN A 35 22.53 2.23 -8.25
CA ASN A 35 22.05 1.11 -9.03
C ASN A 35 21.38 0.04 -8.15
N PHE A 36 20.14 -0.30 -8.48
CA PHE A 36 19.33 -1.25 -7.70
C PHE A 36 19.93 -2.65 -7.65
N HIS A 37 20.42 -3.17 -8.77
CA HIS A 37 20.96 -4.53 -8.84
C HIS A 37 22.27 -4.66 -8.06
N GLU A 38 23.07 -3.59 -8.04
CA GLU A 38 24.25 -3.53 -7.18
C GLU A 38 23.90 -3.47 -5.70
N THR A 39 22.91 -2.66 -5.31
CA THR A 39 22.38 -2.65 -3.94
C THR A 39 21.95 -4.05 -3.51
N MET A 40 21.13 -4.74 -4.31
CA MET A 40 20.65 -6.08 -3.96
C MET A 40 21.78 -7.11 -3.89
N ARG A 41 22.75 -7.07 -4.81
CA ARG A 41 23.92 -7.97 -4.75
C ARG A 41 24.72 -7.77 -3.46
N ILE A 42 24.88 -6.53 -3.01
CA ILE A 42 25.56 -6.21 -1.75
C ILE A 42 24.74 -6.77 -0.59
N VAL A 43 23.44 -6.48 -0.54
CA VAL A 43 22.52 -6.98 0.49
C VAL A 43 22.58 -8.51 0.56
N ASP A 44 22.33 -9.21 -0.55
CA ASP A 44 22.34 -10.67 -0.62
C ASP A 44 23.66 -11.25 -0.13
N SER A 45 24.80 -10.64 -0.50
CA SER A 45 26.11 -11.08 -0.02
C SER A 45 26.29 -10.93 1.49
N ILE A 46 25.69 -9.91 2.12
CA ILE A 46 25.75 -9.72 3.58
C ILE A 46 24.87 -10.76 4.29
N TYR A 47 23.64 -10.98 3.82
CA TYR A 47 22.74 -11.96 4.42
C TYR A 47 23.17 -13.41 4.19
N ALA A 48 23.90 -13.69 3.11
CA ALA A 48 24.52 -15.00 2.89
C ALA A 48 25.59 -15.31 3.95
N ILE A 49 26.35 -14.31 4.41
CA ILE A 49 27.36 -14.48 5.46
C ILE A 49 26.69 -14.72 6.83
N GLY A 50 25.59 -14.03 7.11
CA GLY A 50 24.92 -14.10 8.41
C GLY A 50 24.05 -15.34 8.67
N GLY A 51 23.78 -16.15 7.64
CA GLY A 51 22.99 -17.37 7.75
C GLY A 51 21.49 -17.15 7.98
N GLU A 52 20.74 -18.23 8.17
CA GLU A 52 19.27 -18.24 8.24
C GLU A 52 18.71 -17.41 9.39
N ASN A 53 19.31 -17.49 10.58
CA ASN A 53 18.85 -16.74 11.74
C ASN A 53 18.86 -15.21 11.49
N LEU A 54 19.90 -14.68 10.85
CA LEU A 54 19.95 -13.26 10.48
C LEU A 54 18.89 -12.90 9.43
N ARG A 55 18.61 -13.82 8.48
CA ARG A 55 17.59 -13.59 7.45
C ARG A 55 16.18 -13.50 8.05
N ASP A 56 15.87 -14.39 8.98
CA ASP A 56 14.54 -14.53 9.57
C ASP A 56 14.29 -13.53 10.69
N ASN A 57 15.28 -13.36 11.57
CA ASN A 57 15.12 -12.57 12.79
C ASN A 57 15.81 -11.21 12.73
N GLY A 58 16.66 -10.96 11.72
CA GLY A 58 17.57 -9.81 11.74
C GLY A 58 18.66 -9.99 12.81
N GLY A 59 19.42 -8.93 13.07
CA GLY A 59 20.48 -8.96 14.08
C GLY A 59 21.66 -8.08 13.71
N ASP A 60 22.45 -7.68 14.72
CA ASP A 60 23.60 -6.79 14.53
C ASP A 60 23.23 -5.47 13.83
N GLY A 61 22.03 -4.97 14.14
CA GLY A 61 21.43 -3.77 13.54
C GLY A 61 20.85 -3.91 12.13
N LEU A 62 20.95 -5.09 11.51
CA LEU A 62 20.36 -5.34 10.20
C LEU A 62 18.84 -5.58 10.28
N PRO A 63 18.06 -5.10 9.29
CA PRO A 63 16.66 -5.48 9.17
C PRO A 63 16.52 -6.98 8.86
N LYS A 64 15.32 -7.53 8.96
CA LYS A 64 15.04 -8.88 8.44
C LYS A 64 15.20 -8.88 6.92
N TYR A 65 15.67 -9.98 6.33
CA TYR A 65 15.86 -10.07 4.88
C TYR A 65 14.55 -9.83 4.10
N LYS A 66 13.41 -10.23 4.68
CA LYS A 66 12.08 -9.97 4.12
C LYS A 66 11.79 -8.47 3.89
N HIS A 67 12.38 -7.58 4.69
CA HIS A 67 12.20 -6.13 4.51
C HIS A 67 12.92 -5.64 3.25
N TRP A 68 14.12 -6.16 2.97
CA TRP A 68 14.81 -5.92 1.69
C TRP A 68 14.06 -6.51 0.50
N GLN A 69 13.43 -7.67 0.65
CA GLN A 69 12.58 -8.24 -0.41
C GLN A 69 11.33 -7.39 -0.67
N ARG A 70 10.71 -6.84 0.39
CA ARG A 70 9.59 -5.89 0.28
C ARG A 70 10.02 -4.62 -0.45
N TRP A 71 11.17 -4.06 -0.07
CA TRP A 71 11.79 -2.93 -0.74
C TRP A 71 12.06 -3.22 -2.21
N ALA A 72 12.71 -4.35 -2.50
CA ALA A 72 13.08 -4.78 -3.85
C ALA A 72 11.86 -4.97 -4.75
N TRP A 73 10.77 -5.53 -4.19
CA TRP A 73 9.52 -5.68 -4.91
C TRP A 73 8.95 -4.34 -5.37
N TYR A 74 9.02 -3.30 -4.53
CA TYR A 74 8.48 -1.98 -4.85
C TYR A 74 9.44 -1.15 -5.72
N ILE A 75 10.71 -1.07 -5.35
CA ILE A 75 11.71 -0.22 -6.03
C ILE A 75 12.17 -0.81 -7.34
N GLY A 76 12.32 -2.13 -7.45
CA GLY A 76 12.73 -2.77 -8.70
C GLY A 76 11.77 -2.46 -9.86
N ARG A 77 10.50 -2.16 -9.57
CA ARG A 77 9.48 -1.75 -10.56
C ARG A 77 9.58 -0.29 -10.99
N ARG A 78 10.47 0.51 -10.39
CA ARG A 78 10.54 1.98 -10.50
C ARG A 78 11.97 2.44 -10.77
N LEU A 79 12.66 1.76 -11.67
CA LEU A 79 14.03 2.07 -12.07
C LEU A 79 14.07 2.90 -13.35
N ASP A 80 15.18 3.57 -13.62
CA ASP A 80 15.49 4.06 -14.97
C ASP A 80 15.94 2.91 -15.89
N GLU A 81 16.22 3.23 -17.15
CA GLU A 81 16.67 2.24 -18.16
C GLU A 81 18.07 1.65 -17.91
N ASN A 82 18.81 2.21 -16.96
CA ASN A 82 20.13 1.75 -16.55
C ASN A 82 20.07 0.95 -15.23
N GLY A 83 18.87 0.76 -14.66
CA GLY A 83 18.66 0.04 -13.42
C GLY A 83 18.93 0.90 -12.18
N ASN A 84 19.02 2.23 -12.33
CA ASN A 84 19.21 3.14 -11.21
C ASN A 84 17.86 3.48 -10.57
N MET A 85 17.90 3.65 -9.25
CA MET A 85 16.78 4.19 -8.50
C MET A 85 16.53 5.65 -8.90
N VAL A 86 15.25 6.03 -9.02
CA VAL A 86 14.86 7.40 -9.37
C VAL A 86 14.04 8.04 -8.26
N ASP A 87 13.89 9.37 -8.34
CA ASP A 87 12.90 10.09 -7.56
C ASP A 87 11.49 9.81 -8.10
N ILE A 88 10.83 8.82 -7.50
CA ILE A 88 9.51 8.33 -7.91
C ILE A 88 8.46 9.45 -7.86
N LEU A 89 8.50 10.30 -6.83
CA LEU A 89 7.51 11.36 -6.68
C LEU A 89 7.72 12.44 -7.74
N LYS A 90 8.96 12.85 -8.00
CA LYS A 90 9.23 13.77 -9.11
C LYS A 90 8.64 13.24 -10.44
N ARG A 91 8.81 11.96 -10.72
CA ARG A 91 8.21 11.33 -11.92
C ARG A 91 6.68 11.37 -11.92
N LYS A 92 6.05 11.10 -10.77
CA LYS A 92 4.58 11.19 -10.63
C LYS A 92 4.06 12.62 -10.83
N LEU A 93 4.78 13.62 -10.31
CA LEU A 93 4.45 15.04 -10.49
C LEU A 93 4.57 15.46 -11.96
N GLU A 94 5.71 15.15 -12.62
CA GLU A 94 5.93 15.42 -14.04
C GLU A 94 4.80 14.83 -14.91
N LEU A 95 4.38 13.61 -14.57
CA LEU A 95 3.30 12.91 -15.26
C LEU A 95 1.92 13.55 -15.01
N ALA A 96 1.59 13.87 -13.76
CA ALA A 96 0.34 14.53 -13.43
C ALA A 96 0.20 15.88 -14.15
N GLU A 97 1.28 16.67 -14.20
CA GLU A 97 1.29 17.92 -14.97
C GLU A 97 1.13 17.68 -16.48
N GLN A 98 1.74 16.62 -17.02
CA GLN A 98 1.57 16.25 -18.42
C GLN A 98 0.10 15.92 -18.73
N MET A 99 -0.54 15.09 -17.91
CA MET A 99 -1.93 14.71 -18.10
C MET A 99 -2.87 15.91 -18.06
N GLU A 100 -2.65 16.86 -17.14
CA GLU A 100 -3.44 18.09 -17.08
C GLU A 100 -3.23 18.98 -18.31
N ARG A 101 -1.99 19.08 -18.82
CA ARG A 101 -1.71 19.77 -20.09
C ARG A 101 -2.44 19.10 -21.26
N ASP A 102 -2.45 17.78 -21.33
CA ASP A 102 -3.08 17.03 -22.41
C ASP A 102 -4.61 17.17 -22.38
N LYS A 103 -5.23 17.11 -21.20
CA LYS A 103 -6.65 17.43 -21.00
C LYS A 103 -7.01 18.85 -21.49
N SER A 104 -6.14 19.83 -21.23
CA SER A 104 -6.39 21.22 -21.63
C SER A 104 -6.33 21.46 -23.15
N LYS A 105 -5.49 20.69 -23.86
CA LYS A 105 -5.29 20.79 -25.32
C LYS A 105 -6.36 20.07 -26.12
N ASN A 106 -6.85 18.94 -25.64
CA ASN A 106 -7.79 18.06 -26.35
C ASN A 106 -9.26 18.25 -25.90
N LYS A 107 -9.81 19.47 -26.04
CA LYS A 107 -11.24 19.72 -25.73
C LYS A 107 -12.25 18.95 -26.61
N HIS A 108 -11.80 18.28 -27.68
CA HIS A 108 -12.65 17.64 -28.69
C HIS A 108 -12.32 16.15 -28.97
N SER A 109 -11.30 15.56 -28.34
CA SER A 109 -11.10 14.10 -28.34
C SER A 109 -11.27 13.58 -26.92
N ARG A 110 -12.02 12.49 -26.74
CA ARG A 110 -12.15 11.84 -25.43
C ARG A 110 -10.84 11.11 -25.11
N SER A 111 -9.86 11.84 -24.59
CA SER A 111 -8.64 11.26 -24.01
C SER A 111 -8.93 10.51 -22.69
N SER A 112 -10.12 10.72 -22.12
CA SER A 112 -10.64 10.02 -20.94
C SER A 112 -12.10 9.62 -21.14
N LEU A 113 -12.46 8.40 -20.75
CA LEU A 113 -13.83 7.92 -20.76
C LEU A 113 -14.51 8.17 -19.40
N PRO A 114 -15.68 8.83 -19.34
CA PRO A 114 -16.45 8.97 -18.11
C PRO A 114 -16.80 7.61 -17.50
N GLY A 115 -16.62 7.46 -16.20
CA GLY A 115 -16.98 6.23 -15.50
C GLY A 115 -16.59 6.33 -14.04
N HIS A 116 -17.50 6.00 -13.13
CA HIS A 116 -17.23 6.12 -11.71
C HIS A 116 -16.56 4.84 -11.21
N TRP A 117 -15.27 4.94 -10.88
CA TRP A 117 -14.62 3.97 -10.02
C TRP A 117 -15.18 4.12 -8.60
N GLU A 118 -15.65 3.01 -8.04
CA GLU A 118 -16.18 2.96 -6.69
C GLU A 118 -15.30 2.07 -5.80
N PRO A 119 -15.06 2.48 -4.56
CA PRO A 119 -14.41 1.63 -3.58
C PRO A 119 -15.31 0.46 -3.19
N ILE A 120 -14.76 -0.76 -3.17
CA ILE A 120 -15.48 -1.96 -2.72
C ILE A 120 -14.83 -2.64 -1.50
N GLY A 121 -13.98 -1.89 -0.80
CA GLY A 121 -13.24 -2.34 0.38
C GLY A 121 -11.76 -2.58 0.08
N CYS A 122 -11.00 -3.33 0.89
CA CYS A 122 -11.34 -3.77 2.23
C CYS A 122 -11.44 -2.54 3.17
N ASP A 123 -12.66 -2.15 3.52
CA ASP A 123 -12.97 -1.09 4.49
C ASP A 123 -13.52 -1.68 5.80
N THR A 124 -13.67 -3.01 5.82
CA THR A 124 -13.95 -3.85 6.96
C THR A 124 -12.88 -4.90 7.11
N SER A 125 -12.75 -5.41 8.33
CA SER A 125 -11.77 -6.42 8.68
C SER A 125 -12.42 -7.37 9.68
N SER A 126 -13.44 -8.13 9.25
CA SER A 126 -14.04 -9.18 10.08
C SER A 126 -13.28 -10.48 9.92
N TYR A 127 -13.08 -11.23 11.00
CA TYR A 127 -12.51 -12.57 10.92
C TYR A 127 -13.48 -13.52 10.19
N SER A 128 -12.92 -14.49 9.47
CA SER A 128 -13.71 -15.62 9.01
C SER A 128 -14.20 -16.42 10.23
N PRO A 129 -15.49 -16.80 10.30
CA PRO A 129 -16.01 -17.62 11.39
C PRO A 129 -15.42 -19.05 11.39
N ASN A 130 -14.75 -19.44 10.30
CA ASN A 130 -14.30 -20.81 10.10
C ASN A 130 -12.81 -21.01 10.41
N THR A 131 -12.00 -19.96 10.60
CA THR A 131 -10.53 -20.09 10.69
C THR A 131 -10.02 -20.14 12.12
N THR A 132 -9.16 -21.11 12.42
CA THR A 132 -8.63 -21.35 13.79
C THR A 132 -7.26 -20.74 14.10
N ASN A 133 -6.64 -19.96 13.18
CA ASN A 133 -5.26 -19.45 13.33
C ASN A 133 -5.01 -18.06 12.68
N SER A 134 -5.96 -17.14 12.80
CA SER A 134 -5.81 -15.76 12.32
C SER A 134 -5.44 -14.82 13.47
N TYR A 135 -4.50 -13.88 13.26
CA TYR A 135 -3.90 -13.11 14.37
C TYR A 135 -3.51 -11.64 14.08
N ALA A 136 -3.70 -11.13 12.86
CA ALA A 136 -3.31 -9.74 12.51
C ALA A 136 -4.33 -9.12 11.52
N ASN A 137 -5.51 -8.78 12.05
CA ASN A 137 -6.62 -8.30 11.25
C ASN A 137 -6.76 -6.77 11.35
N GLY A 138 -6.87 -6.10 10.21
CA GLY A 138 -6.96 -4.64 10.16
C GLY A 138 -7.36 -4.11 8.79
N THR A 139 -7.55 -2.81 8.67
CA THR A 139 -7.93 -2.11 7.42
C THR A 139 -6.74 -1.42 6.73
N GLY A 140 -5.53 -1.67 7.22
CA GLY A 140 -4.28 -1.13 6.69
C GLY A 140 -3.67 -0.04 7.56
N ARG A 141 -2.40 0.25 7.26
CA ARG A 141 -1.51 1.05 8.10
C ARG A 141 -1.88 2.53 8.18
N LEU A 142 -1.79 3.08 9.39
CA LEU A 142 -1.86 4.51 9.71
C LEU A 142 -0.70 4.89 10.62
N ASP A 143 -0.07 6.03 10.35
CA ASP A 143 1.13 6.43 11.10
C ASP A 143 0.97 7.77 11.80
N ARG A 144 -0.06 8.56 11.42
CA ARG A 144 -0.23 9.95 11.86
C ARG A 144 -1.65 10.24 12.26
N ILE A 145 -1.81 11.14 13.24
CA ILE A 145 -3.10 11.67 13.69
C ILE A 145 -2.94 13.14 14.08
N ALA A 146 -3.94 13.96 13.77
CA ALA A 146 -4.05 15.34 14.24
C ALA A 146 -5.51 15.72 14.51
N PHE A 147 -5.75 16.46 15.58
CA PHE A 147 -7.08 16.82 16.04
C PHE A 147 -7.47 18.23 15.59
N HIS A 148 -8.76 18.46 15.34
CA HIS A 148 -9.29 19.80 15.20
C HIS A 148 -9.16 20.55 16.54
N PRO A 149 -8.75 21.84 16.53
CA PRO A 149 -8.42 22.56 17.76
C PRO A 149 -9.61 22.90 18.65
N THR A 150 -10.84 22.84 18.12
CA THR A 150 -12.06 23.21 18.86
C THR A 150 -13.21 22.21 18.71
N ASP A 151 -13.02 21.09 18.01
CA ASP A 151 -14.06 20.08 17.81
C ASP A 151 -13.48 18.69 18.09
N PRO A 152 -13.87 18.02 19.20
CA PRO A 152 -13.32 16.72 19.55
C PRO A 152 -13.70 15.60 18.58
N ASN A 153 -14.74 15.78 17.76
CA ASN A 153 -15.21 14.77 16.81
C ASN A 153 -14.58 14.92 15.42
N THR A 154 -13.96 16.06 15.13
CA THR A 154 -13.23 16.28 13.88
C THR A 154 -11.75 16.01 14.06
N PHE A 155 -11.22 15.05 13.31
CA PHE A 155 -9.78 14.77 13.29
C PHE A 155 -9.37 14.07 12.01
N TYR A 156 -8.06 13.98 11.83
CA TYR A 156 -7.41 13.54 10.61
C TYR A 156 -6.43 12.42 10.92
N VAL A 157 -6.36 11.42 10.05
CA VAL A 157 -5.36 10.36 10.09
C VAL A 157 -4.62 10.27 8.78
N GLY A 158 -3.34 9.92 8.83
CA GLY A 158 -2.47 9.85 7.66
C GLY A 158 -1.94 8.45 7.47
N ALA A 159 -2.05 7.95 6.24
CA ALA A 159 -1.43 6.71 5.81
C ALA A 159 -0.17 6.99 4.98
N PRO A 160 0.88 6.18 5.10
CA PRO A 160 2.17 6.39 4.41
C PRO A 160 2.09 6.30 2.89
N ILE A 161 1.08 5.57 2.37
CA ILE A 161 0.78 5.46 0.94
C ILE A 161 -0.72 5.37 0.65
N GLY A 162 -1.56 5.74 1.63
CA GLY A 162 -3.02 5.53 1.56
C GLY A 162 -3.87 6.78 1.76
N GLY A 163 -3.26 7.97 1.77
CA GLY A 163 -3.95 9.25 1.83
C GLY A 163 -4.11 9.85 3.22
N LEU A 164 -4.57 11.11 3.22
CA LEU A 164 -5.12 11.78 4.39
C LEU A 164 -6.62 11.50 4.47
N TRP A 165 -7.06 11.05 5.64
CA TRP A 165 -8.46 10.78 5.93
C TRP A 165 -8.98 11.69 7.02
N LYS A 166 -10.25 12.09 6.91
CA LYS A 166 -10.96 12.94 7.86
C LYS A 166 -12.19 12.24 8.39
N THR A 167 -12.45 12.43 9.67
CA THR A 167 -13.76 12.20 10.29
C THR A 167 -14.28 13.50 10.89
N THR A 168 -15.60 13.61 11.03
CA THR A 168 -16.30 14.71 11.73
C THR A 168 -17.27 14.18 12.80
N ASP A 169 -17.22 12.89 13.09
CA ASP A 169 -18.18 12.20 13.95
C ASP A 169 -17.51 11.19 14.90
N GLY A 170 -16.26 11.45 15.26
CA GLY A 170 -15.56 10.60 16.24
C GLY A 170 -15.00 9.30 15.66
N GLY A 171 -14.87 9.20 14.33
CA GLY A 171 -14.39 8.02 13.62
C GLY A 171 -15.48 7.00 13.27
N ALA A 172 -16.75 7.43 13.20
CA ALA A 172 -17.82 6.57 12.70
C ALA A 172 -17.84 6.52 11.16
N HIS A 173 -17.49 7.64 10.51
CA HIS A 173 -17.29 7.72 9.07
C HIS A 173 -15.98 8.42 8.71
N TRP A 174 -15.38 7.99 7.61
CA TRP A 174 -14.11 8.48 7.09
C TRP A 174 -14.23 8.94 5.64
N LYS A 175 -13.53 10.03 5.31
CA LYS A 175 -13.43 10.56 3.95
C LYS A 175 -11.96 10.79 3.58
N CYS A 176 -11.51 10.21 2.47
CA CYS A 176 -10.19 10.52 1.91
C CYS A 176 -10.21 11.91 1.28
N LEU A 177 -9.12 12.67 1.48
CA LEU A 177 -8.98 14.06 1.03
C LEU A 177 -7.87 14.26 0.01
N THR A 178 -7.26 13.16 -0.45
CA THR A 178 -6.02 13.17 -1.22
C THR A 178 -6.00 12.13 -2.34
N ASP A 179 -7.14 11.64 -2.82
CA ASP A 179 -7.16 10.60 -3.87
C ASP A 179 -6.50 11.07 -5.18
N THR A 180 -6.60 12.36 -5.49
CA THR A 180 -6.17 12.93 -6.78
C THR A 180 -4.85 13.71 -6.71
N ILE A 181 -4.19 13.76 -5.55
CA ILE A 181 -2.88 14.43 -5.47
C ILE A 181 -1.75 13.49 -5.94
N PRO A 182 -0.66 14.01 -6.53
CA PRO A 182 0.39 13.17 -7.12
C PRO A 182 1.15 12.28 -6.12
N SER A 183 1.24 12.67 -4.85
CA SER A 183 1.66 11.79 -3.74
C SER A 183 0.58 11.74 -2.68
N ILE A 184 0.05 10.55 -2.44
CA ILE A 184 -0.95 10.31 -1.41
C ILE A 184 -0.34 9.93 -0.05
N GLY A 185 0.99 9.88 0.07
CA GLY A 185 1.64 9.52 1.34
C GLY A 185 1.67 10.68 2.32
N VAL A 186 1.34 10.40 3.57
CA VAL A 186 1.28 11.39 4.65
C VAL A 186 2.18 10.97 5.81
N SER A 187 3.25 11.74 6.04
CA SER A 187 4.24 11.52 7.10
C SER A 187 4.19 12.58 8.22
N GLY A 188 3.25 13.52 8.14
CA GLY A 188 3.02 14.53 9.16
C GLY A 188 1.75 15.32 8.87
N ILE A 189 1.03 15.73 9.92
CA ILE A 189 -0.23 16.47 9.80
C ILE A 189 -0.22 17.62 10.80
N VAL A 190 -0.55 18.82 10.33
CA VAL A 190 -0.84 19.97 11.19
C VAL A 190 -2.21 20.52 10.79
N VAL A 191 -3.15 20.54 11.74
CA VAL A 191 -4.39 21.31 11.64
C VAL A 191 -4.16 22.61 12.40
N SER A 192 -4.22 23.75 11.71
CA SER A 192 -3.82 25.00 12.36
C SER A 192 -4.81 25.43 13.45
N TYR A 193 -4.31 25.78 14.64
CA TYR A 193 -5.15 26.31 15.72
C TYR A 193 -5.75 27.68 15.40
N ASN A 194 -5.07 28.49 14.58
CA ASN A 194 -5.54 29.84 14.22
C ASN A 194 -6.65 29.83 13.16
N ASN A 195 -6.61 28.87 12.24
CA ASN A 195 -7.64 28.65 11.24
C ASN A 195 -7.68 27.15 10.88
N PRO A 196 -8.66 26.38 11.39
CA PRO A 196 -8.73 24.94 11.17
C PRO A 196 -8.97 24.51 9.72
N ASN A 197 -9.40 25.43 8.85
CA ASN A 197 -9.45 25.18 7.41
C ASN A 197 -8.04 25.12 6.78
N THR A 198 -7.03 25.63 7.48
CA THR A 198 -5.63 25.51 7.07
C THR A 198 -5.04 24.22 7.62
N ILE A 199 -4.68 23.32 6.70
CA ILE A 199 -4.08 22.03 7.01
C ILE A 199 -2.78 21.89 6.25
N TYR A 200 -1.75 21.37 6.90
CA TYR A 200 -0.49 21.02 6.27
C TYR A 200 -0.28 19.51 6.36
N ILE A 201 0.19 18.91 5.26
CA ILE A 201 0.70 17.54 5.25
C ILE A 201 2.16 17.53 4.82
N LEU A 202 2.97 16.79 5.56
CA LEU A 202 4.30 16.39 5.13
C LEU A 202 4.15 15.16 4.24
N THR A 203 4.74 15.17 3.04
CA THR A 203 4.53 14.09 2.07
C THR A 203 5.40 12.87 2.34
N GLY A 204 5.01 11.73 1.77
CA GLY A 204 5.79 10.49 1.80
C GLY A 204 5.52 9.60 3.02
N GLN A 205 6.37 8.59 3.21
CA GLN A 205 6.34 7.66 4.33
C GLN A 205 7.31 8.13 5.43
N GLY A 206 6.89 8.08 6.70
CA GLY A 206 7.64 8.67 7.82
C GLY A 206 8.13 7.69 8.89
N ASP A 207 8.21 6.39 8.60
CA ASP A 207 8.75 5.40 9.54
C ASP A 207 10.09 4.89 9.02
N GLY A 208 11.15 5.22 9.76
CA GLY A 208 12.54 5.20 9.32
C GLY A 208 13.26 3.86 9.40
N SER A 209 12.55 2.74 9.20
CA SER A 209 13.25 1.47 9.05
C SER A 209 14.14 1.54 7.80
N ALA A 210 15.46 1.43 8.00
CA ALA A 210 16.50 1.46 6.98
C ALA A 210 16.07 0.66 5.74
N GLY A 211 15.73 1.37 4.67
CA GLY A 211 15.35 0.80 3.38
C GLY A 211 13.95 1.14 2.86
N ASN A 212 12.99 1.69 3.62
CA ASN A 212 11.65 1.97 3.05
C ASN A 212 11.57 3.28 2.23
N VAL A 213 12.17 3.30 1.02
CA VAL A 213 12.05 4.39 0.01
C VAL A 213 10.80 4.27 -0.87
N THR A 214 9.71 3.69 -0.35
CA THR A 214 8.51 3.44 -1.17
C THR A 214 7.72 4.72 -1.48
N ASN A 215 7.98 5.84 -0.79
CA ASN A 215 7.39 7.15 -1.10
C ASN A 215 8.19 8.29 -0.45
N ASN A 216 9.15 8.88 -1.16
CA ASN A 216 10.01 9.93 -0.59
C ASN A 216 9.23 11.22 -0.34
N CYS A 217 9.59 11.90 0.73
CA CYS A 217 9.13 13.24 1.04
C CYS A 217 9.68 14.23 0.01
N GLN A 218 8.87 15.22 -0.37
CA GLN A 218 9.30 16.35 -1.22
C GLN A 218 9.04 17.69 -0.55
N GLY A 219 8.60 17.68 0.71
CA GLY A 219 8.22 18.87 1.46
C GLY A 219 6.75 18.84 1.86
N VAL A 220 6.13 20.01 1.83
CA VAL A 220 4.83 20.24 2.48
C VAL A 220 3.77 20.65 1.47
N MET A 221 2.61 20.00 1.55
CA MET A 221 1.39 20.45 0.89
C MET A 221 0.47 21.14 1.89
N LYS A 222 -0.25 22.17 1.44
CA LYS A 222 -1.16 22.97 2.24
C LYS A 222 -2.54 22.97 1.61
N SER A 223 -3.55 22.83 2.44
CA SER A 223 -4.93 23.17 2.13
C SER A 223 -5.35 24.40 2.91
N THR A 224 -6.21 25.23 2.33
CA THR A 224 -6.85 26.38 2.99
C THR A 224 -8.37 26.23 3.10
N ASN A 225 -8.90 25.06 2.71
CA ASN A 225 -10.33 24.73 2.67
C ASN A 225 -10.60 23.35 3.29
N ALA A 226 -9.95 23.08 4.43
CA ALA A 226 -10.13 21.86 5.23
C ALA A 226 -9.85 20.54 4.49
N GLY A 227 -8.95 20.59 3.50
CA GLY A 227 -8.49 19.44 2.70
C GLY A 227 -9.31 19.15 1.44
N VAL A 228 -10.20 20.06 1.02
CA VAL A 228 -10.93 19.91 -0.26
C VAL A 228 -9.98 20.04 -1.46
N SER A 229 -9.00 20.95 -1.39
CA SER A 229 -7.94 21.08 -2.39
C SER A 229 -6.60 21.36 -1.73
N TRP A 230 -5.52 21.03 -2.44
CA TRP A 230 -4.15 21.11 -1.95
C TRP A 230 -3.26 21.87 -2.92
N ALA A 231 -2.33 22.66 -2.37
CA ALA A 231 -1.26 23.29 -3.10
C ALA A 231 0.08 22.86 -2.49
N PHE A 232 1.08 22.62 -3.34
CA PHE A 232 2.45 22.46 -2.88
C PHE A 232 2.96 23.82 -2.41
N VAL A 233 3.42 23.92 -1.16
CA VAL A 233 3.84 25.22 -0.58
C VAL A 233 5.34 25.34 -0.37
N GLY A 234 6.11 24.27 -0.54
CA GLY A 234 7.57 24.42 -0.60
C GLY A 234 8.31 23.10 -0.66
N ALA A 235 9.31 23.06 -1.54
CA ALA A 235 10.36 22.06 -1.51
C ALA A 235 11.35 22.44 -0.41
N PHE A 236 11.84 21.46 0.33
CA PHE A 236 12.90 21.71 1.28
C PHE A 236 14.22 21.99 0.53
N PRO A 237 15.04 22.95 0.98
CA PRO A 237 16.37 23.17 0.43
C PRO A 237 17.30 22.02 0.84
N THR A 238 17.21 20.90 0.12
CA THR A 238 18.09 19.74 0.30
C THR A 238 19.42 19.96 -0.38
N THR A 239 20.41 19.13 -0.04
CA THR A 239 21.64 19.06 -0.82
C THR A 239 21.33 18.64 -2.28
N PRO A 240 22.09 19.14 -3.27
CA PRO A 240 21.94 18.69 -4.66
C PRO A 240 22.07 17.16 -4.77
N ASN A 241 21.21 16.52 -5.56
CA ASN A 241 21.14 15.06 -5.76
C ASN A 241 20.63 14.23 -4.56
N PHE A 242 20.04 14.84 -3.54
CA PHE A 242 19.38 14.10 -2.46
C PHE A 242 18.03 13.53 -2.94
N THR A 243 18.01 12.27 -3.40
CA THR A 243 16.83 11.62 -4.00
C THR A 243 15.97 10.83 -3.02
N THR A 244 16.38 10.74 -1.74
CA THR A 244 15.82 9.83 -0.71
C THR A 244 15.36 10.57 0.54
N LEU A 245 14.84 11.80 0.38
CA LEU A 245 14.31 12.57 1.50
C LEU A 245 13.15 11.84 2.20
N VAL A 246 13.24 11.74 3.52
CA VAL A 246 12.22 11.14 4.39
C VAL A 246 11.79 12.21 5.39
N GLY A 247 10.50 12.49 5.46
CA GLY A 247 9.90 13.37 6.45
C GLY A 247 9.38 12.54 7.61
N PHE A 248 9.68 12.89 8.85
CA PHE A 248 9.27 12.12 10.02
C PHE A 248 8.16 12.80 10.81
N LYS A 249 8.23 14.13 10.98
CA LYS A 249 7.24 14.87 11.77
C LYS A 249 7.15 16.33 11.35
N LEU A 250 5.95 16.89 11.46
CA LEU A 250 5.65 18.30 11.20
C LEU A 250 4.93 18.87 12.42
N VAL A 251 5.39 20.02 12.93
CA VAL A 251 4.81 20.69 14.11
C VAL A 251 4.62 22.18 13.87
N GLN A 252 3.55 22.75 14.44
CA GLN A 252 3.26 24.18 14.41
C GLN A 252 3.65 24.84 15.74
N ASN A 253 4.22 26.03 15.67
CA ASN A 253 4.55 26.82 16.85
C ASN A 253 3.26 27.25 17.59
N PRO A 254 3.17 27.03 18.92
CA PRO A 254 1.92 27.21 19.67
C PRO A 254 1.50 28.68 19.85
N THR A 255 2.39 29.64 19.53
CA THR A 255 2.11 31.09 19.68
C THR A 255 2.15 31.85 18.35
N ASN A 256 2.70 31.26 17.29
CA ASN A 256 2.71 31.85 15.96
C ASN A 256 2.44 30.80 14.88
N ALA A 257 1.22 30.82 14.33
CA ALA A 257 0.75 29.82 13.36
C ALA A 257 1.55 29.81 12.04
N ASN A 258 2.32 30.87 11.73
CA ASN A 258 3.15 30.93 10.53
C ASN A 258 4.49 30.21 10.70
N ILE A 259 4.86 29.84 11.92
CA ILE A 259 6.10 29.09 12.20
C ILE A 259 5.78 27.60 12.27
N LEU A 260 6.42 26.82 11.39
CA LEU A 260 6.38 25.35 11.43
C LEU A 260 7.80 24.80 11.38
N LEU A 261 7.98 23.62 11.98
CA LEU A 261 9.22 22.84 11.92
C LEU A 261 8.92 21.44 11.34
N ALA A 262 9.79 20.96 10.47
CA ALA A 262 9.74 19.62 9.90
C ALA A 262 11.05 18.87 10.23
N ALA A 263 10.94 17.70 10.84
CA ALA A 263 12.04 16.78 11.09
C ALA A 263 12.18 15.79 9.94
N THR A 264 13.41 15.59 9.44
CA THR A 264 13.71 14.76 8.26
C THR A 264 15.02 14.00 8.42
N ASN A 265 15.36 13.13 7.47
CA ASN A 265 16.67 12.47 7.42
C ASN A 265 17.82 13.38 6.96
N ASP A 266 17.53 14.59 6.47
CA ASP A 266 18.52 15.57 5.99
C ASP A 266 18.60 16.83 6.90
N GLY A 267 17.79 16.88 7.96
CA GLY A 267 17.82 17.99 8.90
C GLY A 267 16.46 18.40 9.45
N ILE A 268 16.48 19.52 10.16
CA ILE A 268 15.28 20.26 10.57
C ILE A 268 15.08 21.42 9.59
N PHE A 269 13.90 21.47 8.98
CA PHE A 269 13.47 22.58 8.13
C PHE A 269 12.46 23.46 8.86
N ARG A 270 12.64 24.78 8.76
CA ARG A 270 11.82 25.79 9.42
C ARG A 270 11.22 26.74 8.40
N THR A 271 9.95 27.12 8.62
CA THR A 271 9.27 28.20 7.92
C THR A 271 8.81 29.26 8.92
N THR A 272 8.67 30.51 8.46
CA THR A 272 8.09 31.64 9.23
C THR A 272 6.91 32.30 8.52
N ASN A 273 6.54 31.80 7.33
CA ASN A 273 5.53 32.37 6.46
C ASN A 273 4.44 31.35 6.10
N GLY A 274 4.18 30.41 7.01
CA GLY A 274 3.11 29.44 6.85
C GLY A 274 3.34 28.50 5.66
N GLY A 275 4.61 28.14 5.41
CA GLY A 275 5.01 27.11 4.47
C GLY A 275 5.55 27.60 3.13
N SER A 276 5.39 28.88 2.77
CA SER A 276 5.78 29.42 1.44
C SER A 276 7.28 29.35 1.15
N SER A 277 8.13 29.34 2.18
CA SER A 277 9.56 29.07 2.05
C SER A 277 10.10 28.37 3.29
N TRP A 278 11.16 27.59 3.10
CA TRP A 278 11.79 26.79 4.16
C TRP A 278 13.29 27.05 4.23
N THR A 279 13.84 27.00 5.44
CA THR A 279 15.28 27.13 5.73
C THR A 279 15.73 25.94 6.57
N LYS A 280 16.85 25.33 6.23
CA LYS A 280 17.46 24.28 7.04
C LYS A 280 18.13 24.91 8.28
N THR A 281 17.75 24.49 9.48
CA THR A 281 18.24 25.04 10.76
C THR A 281 19.09 24.05 11.56
N SER A 282 19.04 22.77 11.19
CA SER A 282 19.91 21.70 11.71
C SER A 282 20.15 20.70 10.59
N GLY A 283 21.34 20.11 10.50
CA GLY A 283 21.67 19.07 9.51
C GLY A 283 21.63 17.67 10.10
N GLY A 284 21.52 16.65 9.25
CA GLY A 284 21.52 15.25 9.67
C GLY A 284 20.15 14.73 10.12
N LEU A 285 20.11 13.45 10.50
CA LEU A 285 18.88 12.72 10.81
C LEU A 285 18.19 13.23 12.08
N HIS A 286 16.91 13.59 11.98
CA HIS A 286 16.04 13.89 13.12
C HIS A 286 14.70 13.15 12.96
N TYR A 287 14.37 12.25 13.88
CA TYR A 287 13.13 11.46 13.85
C TYR A 287 11.94 12.17 14.47
N ASP A 288 12.17 12.93 15.54
CA ASP A 288 11.10 13.52 16.32
C ASP A 288 11.41 14.99 16.65
N ILE A 289 10.36 15.78 16.78
CA ILE A 289 10.40 17.21 17.09
C ILE A 289 9.10 17.64 17.76
N ALA A 290 9.20 18.53 18.75
CA ALA A 290 8.04 19.10 19.43
C ALA A 290 8.35 20.49 19.97
N PHE A 291 7.37 21.39 19.89
CA PHE A 291 7.40 22.61 20.67
C PHE A 291 6.96 22.32 22.11
N GLN A 292 7.57 23.02 23.06
CA GLN A 292 7.05 23.06 24.42
C GLN A 292 5.65 23.71 24.42
N PRO A 293 4.66 23.13 25.10
CA PRO A 293 3.32 23.71 25.19
C PRO A 293 3.35 25.15 25.68
N ASN A 294 2.55 26.02 25.05
CA ASN A 294 2.44 27.45 25.35
C ASN A 294 3.74 28.27 25.18
N SER A 295 4.82 27.70 24.63
CA SER A 295 6.08 28.40 24.39
C SER A 295 6.31 28.63 22.89
N GLY A 296 6.46 29.89 22.51
CA GLY A 296 6.85 30.28 21.16
C GLY A 296 8.32 30.06 20.83
N THR A 297 9.14 29.76 21.84
CA THR A 297 10.61 29.77 21.73
C THR A 297 11.23 28.40 21.99
N ASN A 298 10.65 27.62 22.90
CA ASN A 298 11.26 26.36 23.33
C ASN A 298 10.80 25.20 22.46
N ALA A 299 11.74 24.42 21.95
CA ALA A 299 11.49 23.20 21.19
C ALA A 299 12.55 22.15 21.50
N LEU A 300 12.19 20.87 21.33
CA LEU A 300 13.09 19.74 21.45
C LEU A 300 13.03 18.93 20.16
N ALA A 301 14.17 18.43 19.71
CA ALA A 301 14.31 17.52 18.59
C ALA A 301 15.17 16.32 18.97
N ALA A 302 14.93 15.20 18.31
CA ALA A 302 15.55 13.92 18.62
C ALA A 302 16.10 13.26 17.35
N THR A 303 17.29 12.69 17.46
CA THR A 303 17.92 11.88 16.42
C THR A 303 17.73 10.40 16.75
N ASP A 304 18.60 9.56 16.20
CA ASP A 304 18.79 8.19 16.65
C ASP A 304 19.28 8.09 18.11
N ASP A 305 20.31 8.85 18.51
CA ASP A 305 20.97 8.69 19.82
C ASP A 305 21.08 9.97 20.68
N SER A 306 20.64 11.11 20.14
CA SER A 306 20.91 12.44 20.70
C SER A 306 19.65 13.32 20.76
N LEU A 307 19.64 14.22 21.74
CA LEU A 307 18.58 15.22 21.92
C LEU A 307 19.14 16.64 21.78
N PHE A 308 18.38 17.49 21.10
CA PHE A 308 18.72 18.89 20.85
C PHE A 308 17.58 19.80 21.28
N TYR A 309 17.87 20.84 22.05
CA TYR A 309 16.90 21.85 22.43
C TYR A 309 17.13 23.17 21.67
N SER A 310 16.06 23.94 21.51
CA SER A 310 16.08 25.29 20.99
C SER A 310 15.38 26.22 21.97
N THR A 311 15.89 27.45 22.11
CA THR A 311 15.31 28.52 22.94
C THR A 311 14.91 29.75 22.12
N ASN A 312 14.89 29.64 20.79
CA ASN A 312 14.60 30.73 19.85
C ASN A 312 13.67 30.32 18.71
N GLY A 313 12.78 29.36 18.97
CA GLY A 313 11.73 28.93 18.06
C GLY A 313 12.25 28.07 16.91
N GLY A 314 13.31 27.29 17.16
CA GLY A 314 13.93 26.38 16.19
C GLY A 314 14.91 27.06 15.23
N VAL A 315 15.37 28.29 15.51
CA VAL A 315 16.37 28.98 14.66
C VAL A 315 17.75 28.37 14.85
N THR A 316 18.14 28.08 16.10
CA THR A 316 19.37 27.35 16.44
C THR A 316 19.07 26.21 17.40
N TRP A 317 19.94 25.20 17.39
CA TRP A 317 19.80 23.98 18.17
C TRP A 317 21.06 23.74 19.00
N THR A 318 20.88 23.44 20.28
CA THR A 318 21.94 23.13 21.23
C THR A 318 21.77 21.69 21.69
N LEU A 319 22.86 20.95 21.75
CA LEU A 319 22.87 19.59 22.24
C LEU A 319 22.45 19.56 23.72
N SER A 320 21.35 18.86 24.03
CA SER A 320 20.89 18.62 25.41
C SER A 320 21.69 17.48 26.03
N ALA A 321 21.69 16.34 25.35
CA ALA A 321 22.29 15.11 25.81
C ALA A 321 22.71 14.28 24.59
N ARG A 322 23.89 13.67 24.70
CA ARG A 322 24.49 12.80 23.68
C ARG A 322 24.65 11.41 24.27
N ASN A 323 24.49 10.38 23.44
CA ASN A 323 24.67 8.99 23.85
C ASN A 323 23.82 8.63 25.07
N ILE A 324 22.54 9.02 25.05
CA ILE A 324 21.62 8.76 26.16
C ILE A 324 21.54 7.25 26.47
N ALA A 325 21.89 6.38 25.51
CA ALA A 325 22.65 5.15 25.74
C ALA A 325 23.54 4.82 24.51
N PRO A 326 24.84 4.47 24.68
CA PRO A 326 25.67 4.01 23.56
C PRO A 326 25.22 2.63 23.06
N SER A 327 24.97 2.49 21.75
CA SER A 327 24.63 1.22 21.12
C SER A 327 25.24 1.11 19.71
N PRO A 328 25.65 -0.09 19.27
CA PRO A 328 26.10 -0.34 17.90
C PRO A 328 24.97 -0.53 16.86
N GLY A 329 23.68 -0.41 17.22
CA GLY A 329 22.52 -0.68 16.34
C GLY A 329 21.76 0.57 15.89
N PRO A 330 20.81 0.47 14.92
CA PRO A 330 19.86 1.54 14.58
C PRO A 330 19.00 1.91 15.78
N VAL A 331 18.93 3.21 16.06
CA VAL A 331 18.31 3.73 17.28
C VAL A 331 17.24 4.76 16.92
N ARG A 332 16.18 4.88 17.72
CA ARG A 332 15.16 5.91 17.57
C ARG A 332 14.78 6.45 18.94
N ILE A 333 14.55 7.76 19.00
CA ILE A 333 14.02 8.45 20.18
C ILE A 333 12.69 9.09 19.81
N SER A 334 11.64 8.80 20.59
CA SER A 334 10.37 9.52 20.56
C SER A 334 10.28 10.47 21.75
N ILE A 335 9.68 11.65 21.58
CA ILE A 335 9.55 12.67 22.62
C ILE A 335 8.10 13.09 22.86
N ALA A 336 7.76 13.37 24.11
CA ALA A 336 6.45 13.94 24.48
C ALA A 336 6.57 14.93 25.64
N PHE A 337 6.14 16.17 25.39
CA PHE A 337 5.95 17.17 26.44
C PHE A 337 4.68 16.90 27.25
N SER A 338 4.70 17.24 28.53
CA SER A 338 3.49 17.29 29.35
C SER A 338 2.69 18.57 29.09
N LEU A 339 1.38 18.46 28.95
CA LEU A 339 0.50 19.63 28.86
C LEU A 339 0.23 20.25 30.24
N SER A 340 0.11 19.44 31.28
CA SER A 340 -0.14 19.88 32.67
C SER A 340 1.10 20.48 33.34
N GLU A 341 2.29 20.07 32.92
CA GLU A 341 3.56 20.60 33.41
C GLU A 341 4.51 20.87 32.23
N PRO A 342 4.36 22.00 31.50
CA PRO A 342 5.04 22.22 30.22
C PRO A 342 6.58 22.17 30.24
N THR A 343 7.23 22.33 31.40
CA THR A 343 8.70 22.19 31.50
C THR A 343 9.15 20.73 31.52
N LYS A 344 8.23 19.77 31.72
CA LYS A 344 8.53 18.34 31.70
C LYS A 344 8.40 17.78 30.29
N VAL A 345 9.44 17.09 29.85
CA VAL A 345 9.48 16.36 28.58
C VAL A 345 10.11 15.00 28.76
N TYR A 346 9.44 14.00 28.22
CA TYR A 346 9.91 12.63 28.24
C TYR A 346 10.57 12.29 26.91
N ALA A 347 11.58 11.42 26.97
CA ALA A 347 12.19 10.79 25.82
C ALA A 347 12.14 9.27 25.99
N PHE A 348 11.52 8.58 25.04
CA PHE A 348 11.46 7.13 24.96
C PHE A 348 12.45 6.65 23.92
N HIS A 349 13.41 5.85 24.36
CA HIS A 349 14.57 5.46 23.58
C HIS A 349 14.59 3.94 23.39
N GLY A 350 14.57 3.53 22.13
CA GLY A 350 14.65 2.14 21.73
C GLY A 350 15.81 1.89 20.76
N ASN A 351 16.38 0.71 20.88
CA ASN A 351 17.51 0.24 20.08
C ASN A 351 17.07 -0.97 19.24
N GLY A 352 17.46 -1.02 17.98
CA GLY A 352 17.25 -2.18 17.11
C GLY A 352 18.53 -3.01 16.98
N GLY A 353 18.47 -4.31 17.22
CA GLY A 353 19.45 -5.25 16.66
C GLY A 353 20.45 -5.95 17.60
N VAL A 354 20.32 -5.87 18.93
CA VAL A 354 21.08 -6.72 19.90
C VAL A 354 20.21 -7.02 21.12
N ALA A 355 20.33 -8.16 21.80
CA ALA A 355 19.53 -8.48 23.00
C ALA A 355 19.54 -7.37 24.10
N ASN A 356 18.41 -7.19 24.82
CA ASN A 356 18.13 -6.15 25.83
C ASN A 356 17.93 -4.73 25.24
N GLN A 357 16.92 -4.59 24.38
CA GLN A 357 16.75 -3.48 23.42
C GLN A 357 16.05 -2.21 23.94
N PHE A 358 15.48 -2.26 25.15
CA PHE A 358 14.88 -1.07 25.78
C PHE A 358 15.95 -0.24 26.51
N SER A 359 16.48 0.76 25.82
CA SER A 359 17.52 1.65 26.38
C SER A 359 17.00 2.49 27.55
N GLY A 360 15.78 3.00 27.42
CA GLY A 360 15.04 3.51 28.57
C GLY A 360 14.00 4.59 28.26
N VAL A 361 13.27 4.97 29.31
CA VAL A 361 12.48 6.20 29.35
C VAL A 361 13.24 7.21 30.20
N TYR A 362 13.36 8.42 29.68
CA TYR A 362 14.09 9.53 30.29
C TYR A 362 13.16 10.71 30.49
N LEU A 363 13.43 11.52 31.52
CA LEU A 363 12.67 12.71 31.84
C LEU A 363 13.62 13.89 31.99
N SER A 364 13.25 15.00 31.38
CA SER A 364 13.74 16.34 31.70
C SER A 364 12.65 17.11 32.42
N THR A 365 13.03 17.89 33.43
CA THR A 365 12.16 18.81 34.18
C THR A 365 12.43 20.28 33.86
N ASP A 366 13.40 20.55 32.99
CA ASP A 366 13.95 21.86 32.67
C ASP A 366 13.84 22.17 31.16
N SER A 367 12.72 21.78 30.55
CA SER A 367 12.39 22.05 29.13
C SER A 367 13.33 21.38 28.13
N GLY A 368 13.87 20.22 28.49
CA GLY A 368 14.71 19.39 27.63
C GLY A 368 16.19 19.73 27.68
N VAL A 369 16.67 20.46 28.70
CA VAL A 369 18.09 20.78 28.85
C VAL A 369 18.85 19.59 29.45
N ASN A 370 18.37 19.01 30.55
CA ASN A 370 18.99 17.87 31.22
C ASN A 370 18.01 16.69 31.32
N PHE A 371 18.51 15.46 31.14
CA PHE A 371 17.70 14.23 31.19
C PHE A 371 18.20 13.25 32.25
N THR A 372 17.26 12.62 32.96
CA THR A 372 17.50 11.51 33.89
C THR A 372 16.75 10.27 33.43
N ARG A 373 17.39 9.09 33.47
CA ARG A 373 16.74 7.82 33.13
C ARG A 373 15.80 7.37 34.25
N LEU A 374 14.55 7.09 33.92
CA LEU A 374 13.51 6.61 34.83
C LEU A 374 13.37 5.10 34.81
N ALA A 375 13.39 4.49 33.63
CA ALA A 375 13.15 3.06 33.45
C ALA A 375 14.00 2.49 32.32
N ASN A 376 14.35 1.21 32.42
CA ASN A 376 14.98 0.39 31.38
C ASN A 376 14.59 -1.11 31.51
N THR A 377 13.55 -1.40 32.29
CA THR A 377 13.03 -2.75 32.53
C THR A 377 11.55 -2.67 32.93
N PRO A 378 10.69 -3.66 32.59
CA PRO A 378 10.96 -4.80 31.69
C PRO A 378 11.17 -4.34 30.24
N ASN A 379 11.47 -5.25 29.30
CA ASN A 379 11.56 -4.87 27.89
C ASN A 379 10.18 -4.56 27.31
N VAL A 380 9.91 -3.28 27.05
CA VAL A 380 8.62 -2.77 26.56
C VAL A 380 8.50 -2.71 25.03
N LEU A 381 9.55 -3.12 24.31
CA LEU A 381 9.63 -3.05 22.85
C LEU A 381 9.37 -4.41 22.16
N GLY A 382 9.26 -5.48 22.96
CA GLY A 382 9.14 -6.86 22.51
C GLY A 382 7.70 -7.36 22.32
N TYR A 383 7.60 -8.65 21.96
CA TYR A 383 6.34 -9.34 21.68
C TYR A 383 5.68 -9.95 22.93
N GLU A 384 6.47 -10.24 23.98
CA GLU A 384 6.01 -10.91 25.19
C GLU A 384 5.29 -9.95 26.13
N LEU A 385 4.20 -10.42 26.72
CA LEU A 385 3.33 -9.58 27.55
C LEU A 385 3.97 -9.15 28.87
N ASN A 386 4.92 -9.92 29.37
CA ASN A 386 5.67 -9.63 30.58
C ASN A 386 7.02 -8.92 30.31
N GLY A 387 7.38 -8.71 29.04
CA GLY A 387 8.63 -8.10 28.62
C GLY A 387 9.87 -8.94 28.95
N SER A 388 9.74 -10.27 29.00
CA SER A 388 10.86 -11.19 29.22
C SER A 388 11.70 -11.45 27.98
N ASP A 389 11.20 -11.12 26.79
CA ASP A 389 11.97 -11.25 25.56
C ASP A 389 13.00 -10.12 25.39
N ALA A 390 13.94 -10.34 24.48
CA ALA A 390 15.02 -9.42 24.17
C ALA A 390 14.83 -8.68 22.83
N GLY A 391 13.64 -8.75 22.23
CA GLY A 391 13.30 -8.20 20.92
C GLY A 391 12.97 -6.70 20.95
N SER A 392 13.01 -6.06 19.78
CA SER A 392 12.54 -4.69 19.58
C SER A 392 12.36 -4.42 18.09
N GLN A 393 11.41 -3.53 17.80
CA GLN A 393 11.17 -2.96 16.49
C GLN A 393 11.29 -1.42 16.52
N ALA A 394 12.04 -0.85 17.47
CA ALA A 394 12.10 0.60 17.70
C ALA A 394 12.51 1.45 16.47
N SER A 395 13.24 0.87 15.52
CA SER A 395 13.58 1.55 14.25
C SER A 395 12.41 1.65 13.27
N TYR A 396 11.35 0.86 13.47
CA TYR A 396 10.11 0.84 12.69
C TYR A 396 8.97 1.49 13.48
N ASP A 397 8.60 0.93 14.64
CA ASP A 397 7.52 1.40 15.51
C ASP A 397 8.09 1.96 16.83
N LEU A 398 7.82 3.23 17.10
CA LEU A 398 8.15 3.85 18.38
C LEU A 398 7.31 5.10 18.59
N CYS A 399 6.48 5.10 19.61
CA CYS A 399 5.68 6.26 19.96
C CYS A 399 5.45 6.38 21.47
N MET A 400 5.13 7.59 21.92
CA MET A 400 4.75 7.85 23.29
C MET A 400 3.76 8.99 23.42
N ALA A 401 2.98 8.96 24.50
CA ALA A 401 2.07 10.04 24.87
C ALA A 401 1.99 10.22 26.38
N VAL A 402 1.97 11.47 26.83
CA VAL A 402 1.73 11.85 28.24
C VAL A 402 0.29 12.30 28.37
N HIS A 403 -0.40 11.86 29.43
CA HIS A 403 -1.78 12.28 29.64
C HIS A 403 -1.86 13.80 29.82
N PRO A 404 -2.83 14.50 29.18
CA PRO A 404 -2.94 15.96 29.23
C PRO A 404 -2.92 16.53 30.65
N ASP A 405 -3.77 16.00 31.53
CA ASP A 405 -3.93 16.51 32.90
C ASP A 405 -3.03 15.88 33.96
N SER A 406 -2.14 14.94 33.61
CA SER A 406 -1.29 14.29 34.63
C SER A 406 -0.01 13.73 34.07
N THR A 407 1.11 14.14 34.67
CA THR A 407 2.44 13.57 34.42
C THR A 407 2.61 12.17 35.01
N SER A 408 1.70 11.70 35.88
CA SER A 408 1.78 10.33 36.41
C SER A 408 1.40 9.27 35.38
N ARG A 409 0.68 9.64 34.32
CA ARG A 409 0.17 8.70 33.31
C ARG A 409 0.93 8.86 32.00
N VAL A 410 1.75 7.87 31.69
CA VAL A 410 2.57 7.82 30.46
C VAL A 410 2.22 6.55 29.69
N MET A 411 1.99 6.69 28.40
CA MET A 411 1.76 5.60 27.46
C MET A 411 2.93 5.52 26.48
N ILE A 412 3.37 4.31 26.19
CA ILE A 412 4.41 4.04 25.18
C ILE A 412 3.94 2.91 24.27
N GLY A 413 4.35 2.96 23.02
CA GLY A 413 4.03 1.97 22.00
C GLY A 413 5.27 1.55 21.22
N GLY A 414 5.35 0.24 21.00
CA GLY A 414 6.21 -0.43 20.01
C GLY A 414 5.36 -1.51 19.36
N VAL A 415 5.68 -2.79 19.55
CA VAL A 415 4.76 -3.89 19.18
C VAL A 415 3.43 -3.80 19.96
N ASN A 416 3.53 -3.71 21.30
CA ASN A 416 2.40 -3.59 22.22
C ASN A 416 2.31 -2.16 22.81
N ILE A 417 1.18 -1.82 23.44
CA ILE A 417 1.01 -0.60 24.23
C ILE A 417 1.29 -0.91 25.71
N TRP A 418 2.18 -0.13 26.32
CA TRP A 418 2.50 -0.21 27.74
C TRP A 418 2.13 1.08 28.46
N ARG A 419 1.75 0.94 29.74
CA ARG A 419 1.27 2.04 30.57
C ARG A 419 2.11 2.18 31.83
N SER A 420 2.36 3.43 32.22
CA SER A 420 2.85 3.82 33.53
C SER A 420 1.81 4.64 34.29
N SER A 421 1.71 4.44 35.60
CA SER A 421 0.87 5.20 36.54
C SER A 421 1.67 5.99 37.58
N ASN A 422 3.01 5.93 37.50
CA ASN A 422 3.94 6.61 38.40
C ASN A 422 4.95 7.48 37.62
N GLY A 423 4.51 8.04 36.49
CA GLY A 423 5.28 9.01 35.73
C GLY A 423 6.47 8.45 34.98
N GLY A 424 6.38 7.20 34.49
CA GLY A 424 7.39 6.57 33.65
C GLY A 424 8.45 5.77 34.40
N VAL A 425 8.30 5.55 35.71
CA VAL A 425 9.24 4.77 36.55
C VAL A 425 9.02 3.27 36.38
N THR A 426 7.77 2.82 36.32
CA THR A 426 7.43 1.41 36.02
C THR A 426 6.37 1.32 34.93
N PHE A 427 6.44 0.25 34.13
CA PHE A 427 5.49 -0.02 33.06
C PHE A 427 4.86 -1.41 33.21
N SER A 428 3.58 -1.50 32.87
CA SER A 428 2.83 -2.74 32.72
C SER A 428 2.20 -2.80 31.33
N ASN A 429 2.20 -3.97 30.71
CA ASN A 429 1.58 -4.14 29.40
C ASN A 429 0.06 -3.94 29.51
N ASN A 430 -0.51 -3.28 28.50
CA ASN A 430 -1.89 -2.87 28.46
C ASN A 430 -2.65 -3.49 27.27
N THR A 431 -1.96 -4.03 26.26
CA THR A 431 -2.58 -4.64 25.06
C THR A 431 -1.81 -5.85 24.55
N GLY A 432 -2.53 -6.83 23.99
CA GLY A 432 -1.92 -7.93 23.24
C GLY A 432 -1.95 -7.64 21.74
N TRP A 433 -0.82 -7.87 21.07
CA TRP A 433 -0.67 -7.62 19.64
C TRP A 433 -1.39 -8.65 18.76
N THR A 434 -1.78 -9.78 19.33
CA THR A 434 -2.62 -10.82 18.73
C THR A 434 -3.81 -11.14 19.64
N GLU A 435 -4.97 -11.40 19.03
CA GLU A 435 -6.18 -11.84 19.75
C GLU A 435 -5.99 -13.19 20.47
N THR A 436 -4.99 -13.99 20.08
CA THR A 436 -4.68 -15.28 20.70
C THR A 436 -3.87 -15.14 22.01
N GLN A 437 -3.39 -13.94 22.35
CA GLN A 437 -2.53 -13.71 23.53
C GLN A 437 -3.28 -13.49 24.86
N GLY A 438 -4.58 -13.79 24.95
CA GLY A 438 -5.30 -13.88 26.24
C GLY A 438 -5.81 -12.55 26.82
N ALA A 439 -5.98 -12.49 28.16
CA ALA A 439 -6.91 -11.65 28.95
C ALA A 439 -6.73 -10.11 28.95
N ILE A 440 -6.00 -9.54 28.00
CA ILE A 440 -5.83 -8.09 27.83
C ILE A 440 -6.43 -7.63 26.49
N ALA A 441 -6.72 -6.34 26.34
CA ALA A 441 -7.37 -5.84 25.14
C ALA A 441 -6.51 -6.06 23.89
N TYR A 442 -7.12 -6.57 22.82
CA TYR A 442 -6.47 -6.64 21.52
C TYR A 442 -6.36 -5.24 20.88
N VAL A 443 -5.15 -4.89 20.47
CA VAL A 443 -4.86 -3.79 19.55
C VAL A 443 -3.81 -4.34 18.58
N HIS A 444 -4.03 -4.14 17.27
CA HIS A 444 -3.11 -4.64 16.25
C HIS A 444 -1.67 -4.18 16.52
N CYS A 445 -0.68 -5.03 16.20
CA CYS A 445 0.75 -4.77 16.40
C CYS A 445 1.25 -3.48 15.72
N ASP A 446 2.47 -3.08 16.11
CA ASP A 446 3.29 -2.03 15.48
C ASP A 446 2.69 -0.61 15.62
N GLN A 447 2.78 -0.03 16.81
CA GLN A 447 2.23 1.29 17.14
C GLN A 447 3.12 2.42 16.62
N HIS A 448 2.61 3.16 15.63
CA HIS A 448 3.32 4.28 15.00
C HIS A 448 3.01 5.64 15.63
N ALA A 449 1.80 5.81 16.18
CA ALA A 449 1.44 7.03 16.89
C ALA A 449 0.47 6.77 18.04
N LEU A 450 0.77 7.37 19.20
CA LEU A 450 -0.13 7.51 20.33
C LEU A 450 -0.42 9.01 20.51
N ALA A 451 -1.69 9.38 20.64
CA ALA A 451 -2.06 10.76 20.86
C ALA A 451 -3.32 10.89 21.71
N TYR A 452 -3.27 11.78 22.70
CA TYR A 452 -4.46 12.23 23.41
C TYR A 452 -5.12 13.36 22.63
N ASN A 453 -6.44 13.28 22.44
CA ASN A 453 -7.21 14.42 21.98
C ASN A 453 -7.30 15.45 23.12
N PRO A 454 -6.79 16.68 22.93
CA PRO A 454 -6.69 17.67 24.02
C PRO A 454 -8.04 18.22 24.48
N LEU A 455 -9.12 17.96 23.73
CA LEU A 455 -10.46 18.46 24.03
C LEU A 455 -11.31 17.50 24.87
N ASN A 456 -10.99 16.21 24.86
CA ASN A 456 -11.78 15.19 25.56
C ASN A 456 -10.95 14.10 26.26
N ASN A 457 -9.62 14.17 26.19
CA ASN A 457 -8.69 13.21 26.78
C ASN A 457 -8.83 11.75 26.29
N ASN A 458 -9.53 11.50 25.19
CA ASN A 458 -9.50 10.19 24.55
C ASN A 458 -8.09 9.91 24.01
N LEU A 459 -7.60 8.70 24.24
CA LEU A 459 -6.33 8.22 23.70
C LEU A 459 -6.57 7.47 22.39
N TYR A 460 -5.76 7.75 21.38
CA TYR A 460 -5.81 7.10 20.08
C TYR A 460 -4.49 6.39 19.79
N SER A 461 -4.56 5.24 19.13
CA SER A 461 -3.41 4.51 18.60
C SER A 461 -3.57 4.29 17.10
N CYS A 462 -2.57 4.73 16.32
CA CYS A 462 -2.43 4.40 14.90
C CYS A 462 -1.34 3.34 14.72
N ASN A 463 -1.62 2.30 13.94
CA ASN A 463 -0.72 1.16 13.72
C ASN A 463 -0.95 0.50 12.34
N ASP A 464 -0.30 -0.64 12.09
CA ASP A 464 -0.35 -1.37 10.81
C ASP A 464 -1.74 -1.92 10.43
N GLY A 465 -2.67 -1.98 11.39
CA GLY A 465 -4.05 -2.43 11.20
C GLY A 465 -5.11 -1.33 11.17
N GLY A 466 -4.76 -0.06 11.40
CA GLY A 466 -5.70 1.07 11.40
C GLY A 466 -5.61 1.97 12.64
N ILE A 467 -6.76 2.32 13.21
CA ILE A 467 -6.91 3.22 14.36
C ILE A 467 -7.84 2.67 15.46
N TRP A 468 -7.36 2.79 16.70
CA TRP A 468 -8.08 2.43 17.92
C TRP A 468 -8.23 3.63 18.84
N VAL A 469 -9.32 3.66 19.61
CA VAL A 469 -9.59 4.69 20.62
C VAL A 469 -9.87 4.09 21.98
N SER A 470 -9.41 4.77 23.03
CA SER A 470 -9.69 4.48 24.42
C SER A 470 -10.17 5.75 25.14
N SER A 471 -11.35 5.70 25.76
CA SER A 471 -11.92 6.80 26.56
C SER A 471 -11.58 6.72 28.05
N ASN A 472 -10.81 5.71 28.46
CA ASN A 472 -10.50 5.44 29.86
C ASN A 472 -9.00 5.18 30.07
N SER A 473 -8.17 5.96 29.37
CA SER A 473 -6.70 5.93 29.45
C SER A 473 -6.13 4.52 29.27
N GLY A 474 -6.54 3.84 28.20
CA GLY A 474 -6.00 2.55 27.78
C GLY A 474 -6.67 1.32 28.37
N ASN A 475 -7.56 1.42 29.37
CA ASN A 475 -8.14 0.21 29.97
C ASN A 475 -8.98 -0.62 28.97
N THR A 476 -9.71 0.05 28.08
CA THR A 476 -10.47 -0.59 27.00
C THR A 476 -10.22 0.12 25.68
N TRP A 477 -10.18 -0.63 24.59
CA TRP A 477 -9.94 -0.12 23.24
C TRP A 477 -11.06 -0.50 22.28
N ARG A 478 -11.37 0.40 21.35
CA ARG A 478 -12.33 0.18 20.27
C ARG A 478 -11.67 0.50 18.94
N ASN A 479 -11.73 -0.44 18.00
CA ASN A 479 -11.33 -0.21 16.62
C ASN A 479 -12.35 0.73 15.94
N ILE A 480 -11.87 1.82 15.35
CA ILE A 480 -12.70 2.81 14.63
C ILE A 480 -12.30 2.95 13.16
N SER A 481 -11.66 1.93 12.60
CA SER A 481 -11.08 1.96 11.26
C SER A 481 -12.08 1.65 10.15
N LYS A 482 -13.31 1.25 10.49
CA LYS A 482 -14.34 0.90 9.50
C LYS A 482 -14.57 2.07 8.53
N GLY A 483 -14.46 1.81 7.23
CA GLY A 483 -14.56 2.82 6.17
C GLY A 483 -13.20 3.33 5.66
N LEU A 484 -12.10 3.05 6.37
CA LEU A 484 -10.75 3.33 5.88
C LEU A 484 -10.32 2.26 4.89
N GLN A 485 -9.85 2.69 3.73
CA GLN A 485 -9.28 1.82 2.70
C GLN A 485 -7.79 2.10 2.55
N THR A 486 -6.98 1.70 3.53
CA THR A 486 -5.53 1.95 3.52
C THR A 486 -4.73 0.67 3.27
N ASN A 487 -5.43 -0.43 2.97
CA ASN A 487 -4.85 -1.73 2.70
C ASN A 487 -3.93 -1.74 1.47
N MET A 488 -2.79 -2.43 1.60
CA MET A 488 -1.75 -2.57 0.58
C MET A 488 -1.74 -4.00 0.03
N PHE A 489 -2.31 -4.21 -1.16
CA PHE A 489 -2.35 -5.52 -1.81
C PHE A 489 -1.05 -5.82 -2.57
N TYR A 490 -0.51 -7.03 -2.42
CA TYR A 490 0.54 -7.52 -3.32
C TYR A 490 -0.01 -8.22 -4.56
N ASN A 491 -1.21 -8.79 -4.46
CA ASN A 491 -1.95 -9.46 -5.52
C ASN A 491 -3.46 -9.48 -5.20
N LEU A 492 -4.28 -9.49 -6.26
CA LEU A 492 -5.72 -9.72 -6.20
C LEU A 492 -6.10 -10.81 -7.21
N ASN A 493 -6.99 -11.71 -6.85
CA ASN A 493 -7.46 -12.78 -7.71
C ASN A 493 -8.98 -12.94 -7.58
N GLN A 494 -9.61 -13.55 -8.59
CA GLN A 494 -11.03 -13.83 -8.60
C GLN A 494 -11.33 -15.28 -8.99
N PHE A 495 -12.41 -15.81 -8.44
CA PHE A 495 -13.00 -17.04 -8.94
C PHE A 495 -14.05 -16.72 -10.03
N LYS A 496 -13.78 -17.13 -11.27
CA LYS A 496 -14.62 -16.84 -12.45
C LYS A 496 -15.73 -17.89 -12.61
N THR A 497 -16.91 -17.67 -12.02
CA THR A 497 -18.16 -18.37 -12.38
C THR A 497 -19.39 -17.45 -12.35
N ASN A 498 -20.45 -17.84 -13.07
CA ASN A 498 -21.63 -17.01 -13.35
C ASN A 498 -22.45 -16.60 -12.10
N SER A 499 -22.33 -17.28 -10.95
CA SER A 499 -23.20 -17.00 -9.79
C SER A 499 -22.49 -16.55 -8.51
N THR A 500 -21.19 -16.79 -8.34
CA THR A 500 -20.53 -16.67 -7.03
C THR A 500 -19.31 -15.74 -7.01
N TYR A 501 -19.43 -14.50 -7.50
CA TYR A 501 -18.30 -13.53 -7.54
C TYR A 501 -17.51 -13.48 -6.22
N ILE A 502 -16.30 -14.04 -6.22
CA ILE A 502 -15.40 -14.12 -5.07
C ILE A 502 -14.09 -13.43 -5.44
N LEU A 503 -13.59 -12.61 -4.53
CA LEU A 503 -12.28 -11.98 -4.63
C LEU A 503 -11.37 -12.48 -3.51
N GLY A 504 -10.08 -12.55 -3.78
CA GLY A 504 -9.09 -12.90 -2.78
C GLY A 504 -7.78 -12.17 -3.02
N GLY A 505 -7.05 -11.81 -1.96
CA GLY A 505 -5.76 -11.16 -2.12
C GLY A 505 -4.89 -11.27 -0.88
N GLY A 506 -3.58 -11.15 -1.09
CA GLY A 506 -2.58 -11.06 -0.04
C GLY A 506 -2.21 -9.62 0.24
N LEU A 507 -2.16 -9.25 1.52
CA LEU A 507 -1.91 -7.88 1.97
C LEU A 507 -0.68 -7.78 2.85
N GLN A 508 0.00 -6.65 2.76
CA GLN A 508 1.03 -6.29 3.73
C GLN A 508 0.39 -6.12 5.12
N ASP A 509 1.01 -6.73 6.13
CA ASP A 509 0.69 -6.68 7.56
C ASP A 509 -0.74 -7.16 7.97
N ASN A 510 -1.67 -7.31 7.02
CA ASN A 510 -3.12 -7.50 7.25
C ASN A 510 -3.68 -8.84 6.71
N GLY A 511 -2.78 -9.75 6.35
CA GLY A 511 -2.98 -11.16 6.05
C GLY A 511 -3.50 -11.44 4.65
N VAL A 512 -4.08 -12.63 4.52
CA VAL A 512 -4.85 -13.05 3.35
C VAL A 512 -6.31 -12.69 3.60
N LYS A 513 -6.96 -12.01 2.65
CA LYS A 513 -8.38 -11.68 2.72
C LYS A 513 -9.14 -12.25 1.54
N ILE A 514 -10.38 -12.69 1.80
CA ILE A 514 -11.33 -13.16 0.80
C ILE A 514 -12.63 -12.37 0.96
N ARG A 515 -13.21 -11.90 -0.15
CA ARG A 515 -14.58 -11.41 -0.23
C ARG A 515 -15.46 -12.54 -0.78
N PRO A 516 -16.28 -13.20 0.05
CA PRO A 516 -17.13 -14.30 -0.38
C PRO A 516 -18.24 -13.86 -1.35
N ALA A 517 -18.76 -14.82 -2.09
CA ALA A 517 -19.88 -14.63 -3.00
C ALA A 517 -21.10 -13.99 -2.34
N GLY A 518 -21.71 -13.02 -3.02
CA GLY A 518 -22.93 -12.36 -2.54
C GLY A 518 -22.73 -11.43 -1.32
N THR A 519 -21.49 -11.25 -0.86
CA THR A 519 -21.17 -10.36 0.26
C THR A 519 -20.54 -9.05 -0.22
N LYS A 520 -20.61 -8.02 0.63
CA LYS A 520 -19.90 -6.75 0.42
C LYS A 520 -18.57 -6.67 1.18
N ASN A 521 -18.34 -7.58 2.13
CA ASN A 521 -17.26 -7.47 3.10
C ASN A 521 -16.15 -8.46 2.79
N PHE A 522 -14.91 -7.99 2.92
CA PHE A 522 -13.75 -8.87 2.98
C PHE A 522 -13.62 -9.47 4.38
N THR A 523 -13.38 -10.78 4.42
CA THR A 523 -13.04 -11.55 5.60
C THR A 523 -11.55 -11.82 5.63
N HIS A 524 -10.92 -11.62 6.79
CA HIS A 524 -9.55 -12.04 7.02
C HIS A 524 -9.52 -13.56 7.23
N ILE A 525 -8.59 -14.23 6.54
CA ILE A 525 -8.42 -15.69 6.56
C ILE A 525 -7.23 -16.10 7.41
N TYR A 526 -6.05 -15.52 7.17
CA TYR A 526 -4.82 -16.04 7.75
C TYR A 526 -3.65 -15.05 7.73
N GLY A 527 -2.81 -15.14 8.76
CA GLY A 527 -1.47 -14.56 8.78
C GLY A 527 -1.42 -13.03 8.94
N ALA A 528 -0.23 -12.47 8.75
CA ALA A 528 0.03 -11.03 8.78
C ALA A 528 0.55 -10.55 7.41
N ASP A 529 1.77 -10.90 7.00
CA ASP A 529 2.22 -10.59 5.64
C ASP A 529 1.63 -11.60 4.66
N GLY A 530 0.46 -11.34 4.07
CA GLY A 530 -0.10 -12.14 2.96
C GLY A 530 0.50 -11.69 1.62
N ASN A 531 0.65 -12.57 0.63
CA ASN A 531 1.22 -12.19 -0.67
C ASN A 531 0.34 -12.56 -1.87
N CYS A 532 0.15 -13.84 -2.20
CA CYS A 532 -0.65 -14.26 -3.36
C CYS A 532 -1.89 -15.07 -2.96
N VAL A 533 -2.91 -15.07 -3.83
CA VAL A 533 -4.07 -15.98 -3.77
C VAL A 533 -4.32 -16.59 -5.15
N ALA A 534 -4.63 -17.88 -5.20
CA ALA A 534 -5.06 -18.58 -6.42
C ALA A 534 -6.16 -19.59 -6.09
N PHE A 535 -7.34 -19.43 -6.70
CA PHE A 535 -8.47 -20.34 -6.50
C PHE A 535 -8.31 -21.62 -7.33
N GLN A 536 -8.79 -22.74 -6.79
CA GLN A 536 -8.93 -23.96 -7.56
C GLN A 536 -10.03 -23.75 -8.62
N SER A 537 -9.71 -24.00 -9.88
CA SER A 537 -10.55 -23.66 -11.06
C SER A 537 -12.02 -24.10 -11.02
N ASN A 538 -12.35 -25.20 -10.32
CA ASN A 538 -13.72 -25.72 -10.23
C ASN A 538 -14.34 -25.65 -8.83
N ASN A 539 -13.63 -25.12 -7.83
CA ASN A 539 -14.12 -25.06 -6.46
C ASN A 539 -13.74 -23.72 -5.81
N PRO A 540 -14.70 -22.79 -5.64
CA PRO A 540 -14.44 -21.48 -5.05
C PRO A 540 -13.97 -21.54 -3.60
N ASN A 541 -14.24 -22.65 -2.91
CA ASN A 541 -13.90 -22.81 -1.50
C ASN A 541 -12.47 -23.31 -1.30
N ILE A 542 -11.83 -23.86 -2.32
CA ILE A 542 -10.44 -24.31 -2.24
C ILE A 542 -9.54 -23.29 -2.91
N PHE A 543 -8.57 -22.77 -2.17
CA PHE A 543 -7.61 -21.81 -2.71
C PHE A 543 -6.24 -21.98 -2.09
N TYR A 544 -5.23 -21.55 -2.81
CA TYR A 544 -3.85 -21.47 -2.37
C TYR A 544 -3.57 -20.03 -2.00
N ALA A 545 -2.95 -19.80 -0.85
CA ALA A 545 -2.51 -18.49 -0.45
C ALA A 545 -1.14 -18.56 0.20
N SER A 546 -0.33 -17.52 -0.01
CA SER A 546 0.95 -17.38 0.68
C SER A 546 0.88 -16.33 1.77
N SER A 547 1.52 -16.63 2.90
CA SER A 547 1.81 -15.66 3.95
C SER A 547 3.21 -15.89 4.49
N ASN A 548 3.96 -14.80 4.67
CA ASN A 548 5.40 -14.81 4.92
C ASN A 548 6.09 -15.74 3.90
N ALA A 549 6.86 -16.73 4.37
CA ALA A 549 7.55 -17.72 3.55
C ALA A 549 6.78 -19.06 3.48
N THR A 550 5.46 -19.06 3.60
CA THR A 550 4.65 -20.29 3.62
C THR A 550 3.57 -20.24 2.57
N LEU A 551 3.46 -21.31 1.78
CA LEU A 551 2.34 -21.57 0.89
C LEU A 551 1.36 -22.54 1.55
N ILE A 552 0.09 -22.17 1.59
CA ILE A 552 -0.96 -22.91 2.30
C ILE A 552 -2.14 -23.14 1.34
N ARG A 553 -2.67 -24.36 1.33
CA ARG A 553 -3.94 -24.68 0.67
C ARG A 553 -5.06 -24.62 1.71
N PHE A 554 -6.03 -23.74 1.50
CA PHE A 554 -7.17 -23.54 2.37
C PHE A 554 -8.43 -24.17 1.80
N ASP A 555 -9.30 -24.61 2.72
CA ASP A 555 -10.72 -24.85 2.49
C ASP A 555 -11.52 -23.81 3.27
N TYR A 556 -12.24 -22.94 2.57
CA TYR A 556 -13.02 -21.85 3.16
C TYR A 556 -14.17 -22.34 4.04
N ILE A 557 -14.80 -23.47 3.69
CA ILE A 557 -15.98 -23.98 4.39
C ILE A 557 -15.58 -24.59 5.73
N THR A 558 -14.53 -25.42 5.72
CA THR A 558 -14.04 -26.06 6.96
C THR A 558 -13.06 -25.17 7.73
N GLY A 559 -12.52 -24.14 7.05
CA GLY A 559 -11.46 -23.25 7.55
C GLY A 559 -10.11 -23.92 7.80
N ASN A 560 -9.94 -25.15 7.31
CA ASN A 560 -8.69 -25.88 7.40
C ASN A 560 -7.66 -25.33 6.42
N GLY A 561 -6.43 -25.14 6.89
CA GLY A 561 -5.26 -24.81 6.08
C GLY A 561 -4.23 -25.94 6.15
N VAL A 562 -3.73 -26.39 5.00
CA VAL A 562 -2.63 -27.37 4.91
C VAL A 562 -1.42 -26.67 4.32
N ILE A 563 -0.30 -26.68 5.04
CA ILE A 563 0.98 -26.17 4.51
C ILE A 563 1.42 -27.07 3.36
N VAL A 564 1.65 -26.45 2.20
CA VAL A 564 2.05 -27.11 0.94
C VAL A 564 3.29 -26.45 0.33
N THR A 565 4.11 -25.79 1.16
CA THR A 565 5.36 -25.15 0.75
C THR A 565 6.31 -26.18 0.11
N PRO A 566 6.89 -25.91 -1.08
CA PRO A 566 7.89 -26.79 -1.67
C PRO A 566 9.15 -26.88 -0.81
N VAL A 567 9.69 -28.10 -0.65
CA VAL A 567 10.92 -28.35 0.11
C VAL A 567 12.11 -27.67 -0.58
N GLY A 568 12.94 -26.97 0.20
CA GLY A 568 14.13 -26.27 -0.31
C GLY A 568 13.85 -24.89 -0.90
N MET A 569 12.59 -24.45 -0.99
CA MET A 569 12.24 -23.04 -1.25
C MET A 569 12.23 -22.27 0.07
N GLY A 570 13.29 -21.51 0.33
CA GLY A 570 13.40 -20.68 1.53
C GLY A 570 13.02 -19.21 1.27
N GLY A 571 12.23 -18.62 2.18
CA GLY A 571 12.14 -17.17 2.40
C GLY A 571 11.78 -16.30 1.19
N GLY A 572 10.49 -16.09 0.91
CA GLY A 572 10.12 -15.21 -0.20
C GLY A 572 8.65 -14.99 -0.48
N LYS A 573 8.40 -14.08 -1.42
CA LYS A 573 7.07 -13.82 -1.99
C LYS A 573 6.76 -14.86 -3.06
N TYR A 574 5.73 -15.66 -2.83
CA TYR A 574 5.25 -16.65 -3.80
C TYR A 574 4.37 -16.04 -4.90
N THR A 575 4.55 -16.51 -6.12
CA THR A 575 3.56 -16.42 -7.20
C THR A 575 3.02 -17.81 -7.42
N VAL A 576 1.69 -17.97 -7.43
CA VAL A 576 1.02 -19.26 -7.53
C VAL A 576 -0.06 -19.15 -8.58
N THR A 577 -0.16 -20.17 -9.41
CA THR A 577 -1.25 -20.30 -10.38
C THR A 577 -1.81 -21.72 -10.35
N HIS A 578 -3.10 -21.83 -10.62
CA HIS A 578 -3.86 -23.07 -10.58
C HIS A 578 -4.59 -23.26 -11.92
N PRO A 579 -4.18 -24.23 -12.76
CA PRO A 579 -4.81 -24.50 -14.05
C PRO A 579 -6.17 -25.21 -13.92
N ILE A 580 -6.82 -25.46 -15.07
CA ILE A 580 -8.08 -26.21 -15.13
C ILE A 580 -7.96 -27.62 -14.50
N ASP A 581 -6.78 -28.25 -14.57
CA ASP A 581 -6.52 -29.49 -13.83
C ASP A 581 -6.45 -29.23 -12.31
N THR A 582 -7.48 -29.71 -11.61
CA THR A 582 -7.64 -29.61 -10.15
C THR A 582 -6.50 -30.17 -9.32
N ASN A 583 -5.65 -31.04 -9.88
CA ASN A 583 -4.51 -31.62 -9.18
C ASN A 583 -3.21 -30.84 -9.41
N LEU A 584 -3.14 -30.06 -10.49
CA LEU A 584 -1.94 -29.34 -10.88
C LEU A 584 -1.85 -28.00 -10.14
N VAL A 585 -0.67 -27.69 -9.60
CA VAL A 585 -0.34 -26.40 -9.00
C VAL A 585 1.04 -26.02 -9.46
N ILE A 586 1.23 -24.76 -9.84
CA ILE A 586 2.54 -24.23 -10.22
C ILE A 586 2.83 -23.01 -9.37
N CYS A 587 4.04 -22.94 -8.84
CA CYS A 587 4.49 -21.78 -8.09
C CYS A 587 5.96 -21.45 -8.32
N SER A 588 6.32 -20.22 -7.99
CA SER A 588 7.71 -19.77 -7.81
C SER A 588 7.75 -18.85 -6.59
N ALA A 589 8.93 -18.65 -6.00
CA ALA A 589 9.14 -17.64 -4.95
C ALA A 589 10.28 -16.71 -5.37
N ASN A 590 10.12 -15.42 -5.10
CA ASN A 590 11.08 -14.35 -5.42
C ASN A 590 11.52 -14.26 -6.88
N GLY A 591 10.80 -14.88 -7.82
CA GLY A 591 11.29 -15.00 -9.19
C GLY A 591 12.48 -15.95 -9.29
N GLU A 592 12.49 -17.03 -8.51
CA GLU A 592 13.43 -18.12 -8.68
C GLU A 592 12.79 -19.23 -9.54
N ASN A 593 13.35 -20.45 -9.42
CA ASN A 593 12.90 -21.65 -10.10
C ASN A 593 11.38 -21.87 -10.00
N ILE A 594 10.82 -22.46 -11.04
CA ILE A 594 9.42 -22.84 -11.09
C ILE A 594 9.29 -24.26 -10.51
N TYR A 595 8.29 -24.43 -9.66
CA TYR A 595 7.94 -25.70 -9.03
C TYR A 595 6.56 -26.14 -9.48
N ARG A 596 6.44 -27.42 -9.80
CA ARG A 596 5.23 -28.06 -10.29
C ARG A 596 4.78 -29.18 -9.35
N SER A 597 3.50 -29.20 -9.02
CA SER A 597 2.86 -30.28 -8.25
C SER A 597 1.70 -30.85 -9.04
N THR A 598 1.56 -32.18 -9.07
CA THR A 598 0.43 -32.89 -9.69
C THR A 598 -0.48 -33.56 -8.67
N ASN A 599 -0.33 -33.20 -7.40
CA ASN A 599 -1.10 -33.77 -6.29
C ASN A 599 -1.50 -32.68 -5.28
N LYS A 600 -1.94 -31.53 -5.81
CA LYS A 600 -2.51 -30.42 -5.04
C LYS A 600 -1.54 -29.81 -4.02
N GLY A 601 -0.25 -29.84 -4.30
CA GLY A 601 0.81 -29.28 -3.45
C GLY A 601 1.38 -30.24 -2.39
N ILE A 602 1.00 -31.53 -2.41
CA ILE A 602 1.55 -32.53 -1.46
C ILE A 602 3.03 -32.79 -1.73
N SER A 603 3.42 -32.85 -3.01
CA SER A 603 4.82 -32.95 -3.43
C SER A 603 5.10 -32.07 -4.65
N TRP A 604 6.35 -31.67 -4.81
CA TRP A 604 6.79 -30.72 -5.82
C TRP A 604 8.01 -31.21 -6.59
N THR A 605 8.08 -30.86 -7.86
CA THR A 605 9.23 -31.04 -8.73
C THR A 605 9.73 -29.67 -9.17
N ASN A 606 11.02 -29.38 -8.99
CA ASN A 606 11.67 -28.22 -9.60
C ASN A 606 11.82 -28.51 -11.10
N VAL A 607 11.18 -27.68 -11.94
CA VAL A 607 11.15 -27.84 -13.40
C VAL A 607 12.02 -26.80 -14.11
N GLY A 608 12.89 -26.10 -13.37
CA GLY A 608 13.72 -25.02 -13.89
C GLY A 608 12.93 -23.77 -14.23
N GLY A 609 13.46 -22.96 -15.16
CA GLY A 609 12.90 -21.65 -15.51
C GLY A 609 13.07 -20.61 -14.41
N ASN A 610 12.50 -19.42 -14.63
CA ASN A 610 12.42 -18.34 -13.64
C ASN A 610 11.08 -17.61 -13.84
N GLY A 611 10.30 -17.44 -12.77
CA GLY A 611 8.95 -16.92 -12.84
C GLY A 611 8.60 -16.00 -11.68
N ARG A 612 8.94 -14.71 -11.79
CA ARG A 612 8.36 -13.68 -10.91
C ARG A 612 6.85 -13.55 -11.15
N VAL A 613 6.44 -13.64 -12.42
CA VAL A 613 5.05 -13.65 -12.87
C VAL A 613 4.80 -14.89 -13.73
N LEU A 614 3.59 -15.43 -13.65
CA LEU A 614 3.21 -16.71 -14.26
C LEU A 614 1.77 -16.60 -14.77
N THR A 615 1.52 -17.04 -16.01
CA THR A 615 0.15 -17.16 -16.55
C THR A 615 -0.02 -18.46 -17.33
N ILE A 616 -1.26 -18.92 -17.42
CA ILE A 616 -1.67 -20.16 -18.08
C ILE A 616 -2.75 -19.81 -19.08
N SER A 617 -2.60 -20.28 -20.32
CA SER A 617 -3.63 -20.09 -21.33
C SER A 617 -4.93 -20.76 -20.91
N GLN A 618 -6.02 -19.97 -20.93
CA GLN A 618 -7.37 -20.47 -20.68
C GLN A 618 -7.90 -21.31 -21.86
N VAL A 619 -7.32 -21.12 -23.05
CA VAL A 619 -7.70 -21.79 -24.30
C VAL A 619 -6.98 -23.13 -24.45
N ASP A 620 -5.67 -23.15 -24.14
CA ASP A 620 -4.83 -24.34 -24.18
C ASP A 620 -3.97 -24.41 -22.91
N PRO A 621 -4.43 -25.12 -21.87
CA PRO A 621 -3.71 -25.23 -20.59
C PRO A 621 -2.33 -25.90 -20.69
N THR A 622 -1.97 -26.47 -21.85
CA THR A 622 -0.59 -26.96 -22.07
C THR A 622 0.39 -25.81 -22.28
N LYS A 623 -0.08 -24.63 -22.66
CA LYS A 623 0.72 -23.42 -22.87
C LYS A 623 0.75 -22.52 -21.64
N LEU A 624 1.96 -22.28 -21.15
CA LEU A 624 2.21 -21.43 -19.99
C LEU A 624 3.34 -20.44 -20.30
N PHE A 625 3.28 -19.28 -19.66
CA PHE A 625 4.33 -18.27 -19.71
C PHE A 625 4.80 -17.93 -18.31
N ALA A 626 6.09 -17.71 -18.17
CA ALA A 626 6.74 -17.24 -16.97
C ALA A 626 7.68 -16.09 -17.33
N ALA A 627 7.83 -15.13 -16.44
CA ALA A 627 8.79 -14.05 -16.62
C ALA A 627 9.40 -13.63 -15.29
N GLY A 628 10.69 -13.34 -15.30
CA GLY A 628 11.46 -12.87 -14.15
C GLY A 628 12.92 -12.64 -14.52
N ASP A 629 13.60 -11.75 -13.80
CA ASP A 629 15.01 -11.38 -14.04
C ASP A 629 15.37 -11.12 -15.51
N SER A 630 14.45 -10.49 -16.24
CA SER A 630 14.62 -10.13 -17.66
C SER A 630 14.60 -11.28 -18.66
N LEU A 631 14.16 -12.43 -18.18
CA LEU A 631 13.97 -13.62 -18.95
C LEU A 631 12.46 -13.89 -19.06
N VAL A 632 12.07 -14.41 -20.21
CA VAL A 632 10.73 -14.91 -20.48
C VAL A 632 10.86 -16.36 -20.87
N PHE A 633 10.07 -17.21 -20.23
CA PHE A 633 10.03 -18.64 -20.50
C PHE A 633 8.63 -19.04 -20.95
N ARG A 634 8.57 -20.04 -21.82
CA ARG A 634 7.33 -20.71 -22.18
C ARG A 634 7.40 -22.20 -21.90
N SER A 635 6.25 -22.79 -21.63
CA SER A 635 6.04 -24.22 -21.65
C SER A 635 4.91 -24.55 -22.62
N THR A 636 5.00 -25.69 -23.29
CA THR A 636 3.96 -26.24 -24.18
C THR A 636 3.54 -27.64 -23.76
N ASP A 637 3.83 -28.01 -22.51
CA ASP A 637 3.62 -29.34 -21.96
C ASP A 637 3.14 -29.30 -20.51
N THR A 638 2.24 -28.36 -20.17
CA THR A 638 1.68 -28.18 -18.82
C THR A 638 2.72 -27.88 -17.74
N GLY A 639 3.79 -27.15 -18.11
CA GLY A 639 4.83 -26.70 -17.19
C GLY A 639 5.86 -27.78 -16.83
N ASN A 640 5.97 -28.87 -17.60
CA ASN A 640 6.98 -29.90 -17.35
C ASN A 640 8.37 -29.45 -17.83
N ASN A 641 8.43 -28.78 -18.98
CA ASN A 641 9.66 -28.21 -19.53
C ASN A 641 9.47 -26.73 -19.86
N TRP A 642 10.51 -25.93 -19.62
CA TRP A 642 10.52 -24.49 -19.86
C TRP A 642 11.63 -24.11 -20.85
N GLN A 643 11.26 -23.36 -21.90
CA GLN A 643 12.15 -22.86 -22.93
C GLN A 643 12.34 -21.35 -22.77
N LEU A 644 13.55 -20.85 -22.96
CA LEU A 644 13.87 -19.43 -22.86
C LEU A 644 13.58 -18.73 -24.20
N ASP A 645 12.69 -17.74 -24.20
CA ASP A 645 12.27 -17.01 -25.41
C ASP A 645 12.12 -15.50 -25.13
N THR A 646 13.22 -14.76 -25.29
CA THR A 646 13.30 -13.31 -25.05
C THR A 646 13.39 -12.47 -26.33
N ALA A 647 13.21 -13.08 -27.49
CA ALA A 647 13.36 -12.40 -28.77
C ALA A 647 12.31 -11.30 -28.96
N GLY A 648 12.74 -10.14 -29.50
CA GLY A 648 11.86 -9.00 -29.80
C GLY A 648 11.62 -8.02 -28.64
N LEU A 649 11.98 -8.38 -27.40
CA LEU A 649 11.82 -7.50 -26.24
C LEU A 649 12.82 -6.31 -26.21
N GLY A 650 13.89 -6.36 -27.01
CA GLY A 650 14.88 -5.29 -27.17
C GLY A 650 16.05 -5.34 -26.18
N PRO A 651 17.07 -4.47 -26.32
CA PRO A 651 18.24 -4.45 -25.44
C PRO A 651 17.90 -3.91 -24.04
N ASN A 652 18.71 -4.32 -23.04
CA ASN A 652 18.67 -3.83 -21.66
C ASN A 652 17.38 -4.12 -20.86
N LEU A 653 16.61 -5.16 -21.21
CA LEU A 653 15.54 -5.67 -20.33
C LEU A 653 16.07 -5.96 -18.93
N LYS A 654 17.33 -6.42 -18.82
CA LYS A 654 18.06 -6.66 -17.56
C LYS A 654 17.94 -5.57 -16.50
N ASN A 655 17.63 -4.34 -16.93
CA ASN A 655 17.53 -3.17 -16.07
C ASN A 655 16.06 -2.76 -15.76
N LEU A 656 15.08 -3.41 -16.39
CA LEU A 656 13.65 -3.17 -16.21
C LEU A 656 12.99 -4.39 -15.59
N THR A 657 12.00 -4.16 -14.74
CA THR A 657 11.25 -5.26 -14.11
C THR A 657 10.07 -5.67 -14.98
N LEU A 658 9.96 -6.95 -15.30
CA LEU A 658 8.72 -7.56 -15.80
C LEU A 658 7.71 -7.59 -14.66
N THR A 659 6.57 -6.95 -14.85
CA THR A 659 5.61 -6.67 -13.77
C THR A 659 4.42 -7.61 -13.76
N ASP A 660 3.96 -8.03 -14.94
CA ASP A 660 2.79 -8.90 -15.09
C ASP A 660 2.74 -9.59 -16.46
N LEU A 661 2.05 -10.72 -16.54
CA LEU A 661 1.83 -11.53 -17.74
C LEU A 661 0.38 -12.00 -17.80
N GLU A 662 -0.29 -11.82 -18.94
CA GLU A 662 -1.65 -12.37 -19.14
C GLU A 662 -1.78 -13.03 -20.51
N SER A 663 -2.38 -14.23 -20.54
CA SER A 663 -2.70 -14.94 -21.78
C SER A 663 -4.00 -14.44 -22.40
N ASP A 664 -4.09 -14.45 -23.72
CA ASP A 664 -5.32 -14.09 -24.41
C ASP A 664 -6.44 -15.14 -24.17
N PRO A 665 -7.69 -14.70 -23.93
CA PRO A 665 -8.80 -15.60 -23.64
C PRO A 665 -9.37 -16.33 -24.87
N ILE A 666 -8.95 -15.97 -26.10
CA ILE A 666 -9.46 -16.54 -27.35
C ILE A 666 -8.38 -17.32 -28.10
N ASP A 667 -7.14 -16.85 -28.11
CA ASP A 667 -6.04 -17.50 -28.84
C ASP A 667 -4.82 -17.79 -27.95
N ALA A 668 -4.52 -19.08 -27.75
CA ALA A 668 -3.40 -19.53 -26.94
C ALA A 668 -2.00 -19.13 -27.46
N ASN A 669 -1.89 -18.59 -28.68
CA ASN A 669 -0.63 -18.02 -29.19
C ASN A 669 -0.41 -16.57 -28.78
N TYR A 670 -1.44 -15.89 -28.25
CA TYR A 670 -1.35 -14.53 -27.80
C TYR A 670 -1.14 -14.45 -26.29
N ALA A 671 -0.19 -13.61 -25.89
CA ALA A 671 0.04 -13.24 -24.51
C ALA A 671 0.63 -11.83 -24.44
N TYR A 672 0.45 -11.19 -23.30
CA TYR A 672 0.79 -9.80 -23.08
C TYR A 672 1.68 -9.69 -21.85
N LEU A 673 2.68 -8.83 -21.94
CA LEU A 673 3.70 -8.64 -20.93
C LEU A 673 3.82 -7.15 -20.62
N THR A 674 3.83 -6.81 -19.34
CA THR A 674 4.09 -5.43 -18.89
C THR A 674 5.45 -5.26 -18.26
N LEU A 675 5.99 -4.06 -18.41
CA LEU A 675 7.25 -3.62 -17.82
C LEU A 675 6.99 -2.45 -16.86
N GLY A 676 7.65 -2.53 -15.71
CA GLY A 676 7.86 -1.39 -14.84
C GLY A 676 8.97 -0.47 -15.35
N GLY A 677 9.33 0.50 -14.51
CA GLY A 677 10.40 1.44 -14.74
C GLY A 677 10.03 2.61 -15.65
N PHE A 678 10.94 3.58 -15.73
CA PHE A 678 10.80 4.85 -16.44
C PHE A 678 11.52 4.83 -17.78
N ALA A 679 11.38 3.74 -18.54
CA ALA A 679 11.81 3.63 -19.93
C ALA A 679 10.72 4.08 -20.91
N ASN A 680 10.89 5.25 -21.53
CA ASN A 680 9.88 5.81 -22.44
C ASN A 680 9.59 4.85 -23.63
N GLY A 681 8.32 4.69 -23.98
CA GLY A 681 7.88 3.84 -25.09
C GLY A 681 8.13 2.33 -24.91
N ARG A 682 8.58 1.86 -23.75
CA ARG A 682 8.84 0.43 -23.46
C ARG A 682 8.06 0.00 -22.21
N LYS A 683 6.78 -0.31 -22.39
CA LYS A 683 5.81 -0.56 -21.31
C LYS A 683 5.04 -1.86 -21.50
N VAL A 684 4.57 -2.14 -22.70
CA VAL A 684 3.69 -3.29 -22.98
C VAL A 684 4.18 -3.98 -24.24
N TYR A 685 4.27 -5.31 -24.17
CA TYR A 685 4.67 -6.18 -25.26
C TYR A 685 3.63 -7.27 -25.48
N GLN A 686 3.49 -7.71 -26.72
CA GLN A 686 2.57 -8.77 -27.14
C GLN A 686 3.34 -9.83 -27.91
N THR A 687 3.02 -11.10 -27.69
CA THR A 687 3.35 -12.18 -28.61
C THR A 687 2.10 -12.63 -29.35
N SER A 688 2.26 -13.09 -30.60
CA SER A 688 1.20 -13.68 -31.42
C SER A 688 1.57 -15.09 -31.93
N ASN A 689 2.68 -15.63 -31.46
CA ASN A 689 3.26 -16.90 -31.91
C ASN A 689 3.68 -17.80 -30.73
N GLY A 690 2.93 -17.73 -29.63
CA GLY A 690 3.14 -18.58 -28.46
C GLY A 690 4.42 -18.26 -27.70
N GLY A 691 4.85 -16.99 -27.69
CA GLY A 691 6.01 -16.51 -26.92
C GLY A 691 7.34 -16.57 -27.64
N LEU A 692 7.42 -17.07 -28.87
CA LEU A 692 8.68 -17.16 -29.63
C LEU A 692 9.27 -15.76 -29.91
N THR A 693 8.42 -14.77 -30.20
CA THR A 693 8.83 -13.38 -30.37
C THR A 693 7.81 -12.43 -29.76
N TRP A 694 8.30 -11.27 -29.29
CA TRP A 694 7.50 -10.23 -28.68
C TRP A 694 7.59 -8.90 -29.45
N SER A 695 6.47 -8.21 -29.58
CA SER A 695 6.35 -6.91 -30.27
C SER A 695 5.91 -5.84 -29.27
N ASN A 696 6.50 -4.66 -29.35
CA ASN A 696 6.17 -3.54 -28.47
C ASN A 696 4.86 -2.87 -28.92
N ILE A 697 3.89 -2.76 -28.01
CA ILE A 697 2.57 -2.15 -28.22
C ILE A 697 2.32 -0.98 -27.24
N SER A 698 3.37 -0.29 -26.82
CA SER A 698 3.29 0.81 -25.84
C SER A 698 2.68 2.09 -26.44
N PHE A 699 2.87 2.31 -27.75
CA PHE A 699 2.30 3.42 -28.51
C PHE A 699 2.36 4.78 -27.81
N ASN A 700 1.20 5.34 -27.46
CA ASN A 700 1.01 6.66 -26.85
C ASN A 700 1.07 6.67 -25.32
N LEU A 701 1.41 5.55 -24.66
CA LEU A 701 1.52 5.53 -23.20
C LEU A 701 2.57 6.52 -22.72
N PRO A 702 2.29 7.28 -21.65
CA PRO A 702 3.28 8.13 -21.03
C PRO A 702 4.39 7.28 -20.39
N ASN A 703 5.49 7.93 -20.01
CA ASN A 703 6.57 7.26 -19.30
C ASN A 703 6.21 6.99 -17.82
N VAL A 704 5.26 6.06 -17.62
CA VAL A 704 4.74 5.62 -16.32
C VAL A 704 5.11 4.18 -16.05
N VAL A 705 5.17 3.78 -14.78
CA VAL A 705 5.28 2.37 -14.41
C VAL A 705 3.96 1.65 -14.70
N VAL A 706 4.03 0.54 -15.43
CA VAL A 706 2.90 -0.37 -15.64
C VAL A 706 3.09 -1.58 -14.72
N ASN A 707 2.08 -1.86 -13.89
CA ASN A 707 2.15 -2.86 -12.83
C ASN A 707 1.35 -4.13 -13.14
N SER A 708 0.30 -4.03 -13.95
CA SER A 708 -0.63 -5.14 -14.21
C SER A 708 -1.26 -5.06 -15.59
N VAL A 709 -1.71 -6.21 -16.12
CA VAL A 709 -2.43 -6.34 -17.40
C VAL A 709 -3.61 -7.30 -17.28
N ALA A 710 -4.74 -6.96 -17.90
CA ALA A 710 -5.85 -7.88 -18.12
C ALA A 710 -6.29 -7.83 -19.58
N VAL A 711 -6.72 -8.98 -20.09
CA VAL A 711 -7.13 -9.14 -21.49
C VAL A 711 -8.54 -9.69 -21.53
N THR A 712 -9.34 -9.13 -22.42
CA THR A 712 -10.72 -9.54 -22.70
C THR A 712 -10.86 -9.93 -24.16
N THR A 713 -12.04 -10.38 -24.55
CA THR A 713 -12.32 -10.73 -25.95
C THR A 713 -12.17 -9.57 -26.94
N SER A 714 -12.25 -8.31 -26.49
CA SER A 714 -12.17 -7.13 -27.36
C SER A 714 -11.19 -6.05 -26.92
N LYS A 715 -10.66 -6.10 -25.69
CA LYS A 715 -9.80 -5.03 -25.13
C LYS A 715 -8.66 -5.56 -24.27
N ILE A 716 -7.62 -4.74 -24.17
CA ILE A 716 -6.49 -4.90 -23.26
C ILE A 716 -6.53 -3.76 -22.26
N TYR A 717 -6.34 -4.08 -20.98
CA TYR A 717 -6.31 -3.13 -19.89
C TYR A 717 -4.97 -3.19 -19.17
N ILE A 718 -4.48 -2.04 -18.71
CA ILE A 718 -3.28 -1.98 -17.90
C ILE A 718 -3.47 -1.10 -16.66
N GLY A 719 -2.94 -1.56 -15.55
CA GLY A 719 -2.84 -0.79 -14.31
C GLY A 719 -1.49 -0.10 -14.20
N THR A 720 -1.48 1.19 -13.87
CA THR A 720 -0.25 1.99 -13.72
C THR A 720 -0.07 2.50 -12.30
N ASP A 721 0.96 3.31 -12.08
CA ASP A 721 1.25 3.94 -10.79
C ASP A 721 0.27 5.06 -10.39
N ILE A 722 -0.61 5.47 -11.31
CA ILE A 722 -1.50 6.62 -11.14
C ILE A 722 -2.93 6.42 -11.69
N THR A 723 -3.12 5.55 -12.68
CA THR A 723 -4.42 5.37 -13.37
C THR A 723 -4.50 4.00 -14.08
N VAL A 724 -5.62 3.73 -14.76
CA VAL A 724 -5.86 2.55 -15.61
C VAL A 724 -6.01 3.00 -17.06
N TYR A 725 -5.39 2.30 -18.00
CA TYR A 725 -5.59 2.52 -19.44
C TYR A 725 -6.26 1.31 -20.10
N ALA A 726 -6.97 1.57 -21.19
CA ALA A 726 -7.57 0.55 -22.05
C ALA A 726 -7.16 0.76 -23.51
N MET A 727 -7.04 -0.33 -24.27
CA MET A 727 -6.83 -0.31 -25.72
C MET A 727 -7.68 -1.40 -26.37
N ASP A 728 -8.34 -1.07 -27.49
CA ASP A 728 -9.08 -2.07 -28.26
C ASP A 728 -8.12 -3.09 -28.90
N TRP A 729 -8.56 -4.33 -29.02
CA TRP A 729 -7.75 -5.40 -29.62
C TRP A 729 -7.40 -5.05 -31.08
N GLY A 730 -6.12 -5.15 -31.43
CA GLY A 730 -5.59 -4.71 -32.72
C GLY A 730 -5.47 -3.19 -32.89
N GLY A 731 -5.85 -2.41 -31.87
CA GLY A 731 -5.71 -0.96 -31.84
C GLY A 731 -4.27 -0.50 -31.57
N ASN A 732 -4.07 0.81 -31.62
CA ASN A 732 -2.76 1.46 -31.42
C ASN A 732 -2.81 2.66 -30.46
N THR A 733 -3.91 2.83 -29.73
CA THR A 733 -4.15 3.98 -28.88
C THR A 733 -4.68 3.52 -27.53
N TRP A 734 -3.92 3.82 -26.48
CA TRP A 734 -4.32 3.66 -25.09
C TRP A 734 -5.14 4.86 -24.63
N ILE A 735 -6.27 4.60 -24.01
CA ILE A 735 -7.24 5.59 -23.51
C ILE A 735 -7.21 5.53 -21.98
N ASP A 736 -7.11 6.68 -21.32
CA ASP A 736 -7.20 6.76 -19.86
C ASP A 736 -8.65 6.49 -19.43
N ILE A 737 -8.83 5.56 -18.50
CA ILE A 737 -10.14 5.16 -18.00
C ILE A 737 -10.24 5.29 -16.47
N GLY A 738 -9.27 5.93 -15.82
CA GLY A 738 -9.19 6.07 -14.36
C GLY A 738 -9.81 7.34 -13.79
N ASP A 739 -10.88 7.88 -14.38
CA ASP A 739 -11.57 9.04 -13.80
C ASP A 739 -11.97 8.76 -12.34
N ASN A 740 -11.54 9.63 -11.43
CA ASN A 740 -11.70 9.49 -9.97
C ASN A 740 -11.09 8.23 -9.31
N ILE A 741 -10.21 7.49 -10.00
CA ILE A 741 -9.41 6.47 -9.30
C ILE A 741 -8.33 7.18 -8.46
N PRO A 742 -8.00 6.67 -7.25
CA PRO A 742 -6.88 7.21 -6.51
C PRO A 742 -5.56 7.06 -7.27
N HIS A 743 -4.67 8.05 -7.15
CA HIS A 743 -3.29 8.01 -7.68
C HIS A 743 -2.38 7.06 -6.88
N ALA A 744 -2.81 5.82 -6.74
CA ALA A 744 -2.10 4.71 -6.11
C ALA A 744 -1.68 3.67 -7.16
N PRO A 745 -0.61 2.91 -6.92
CA PRO A 745 -0.23 1.82 -7.80
C PRO A 745 -1.35 0.79 -7.95
N VAL A 746 -1.80 0.56 -9.17
CA VAL A 746 -2.76 -0.49 -9.53
C VAL A 746 -1.99 -1.80 -9.74
N ILE A 747 -1.90 -2.59 -8.67
CA ILE A 747 -1.05 -3.79 -8.60
C ILE A 747 -1.65 -5.00 -9.33
N ASP A 748 -2.96 -5.00 -9.55
CA ASP A 748 -3.68 -6.07 -10.22
C ASP A 748 -4.94 -5.53 -10.90
N ILE A 749 -5.34 -6.16 -12.00
CA ILE A 749 -6.58 -5.84 -12.70
C ILE A 749 -7.30 -7.13 -13.09
N LEU A 750 -8.59 -7.19 -12.75
CA LEU A 750 -9.44 -8.34 -13.00
C LEU A 750 -10.65 -7.86 -13.81
N VAL A 751 -10.95 -8.56 -14.90
CA VAL A 751 -12.14 -8.28 -15.72
C VAL A 751 -13.06 -9.49 -15.69
N ASP A 752 -14.35 -9.24 -15.46
CA ASP A 752 -15.42 -10.22 -15.59
C ASP A 752 -16.42 -9.69 -16.62
N GLU A 753 -16.22 -10.08 -17.89
CA GLU A 753 -17.06 -9.67 -19.01
C GLU A 753 -18.52 -10.14 -18.84
N SER A 754 -18.74 -11.28 -18.17
CA SER A 754 -20.08 -11.82 -17.93
C SER A 754 -20.90 -10.95 -16.98
N LYS A 755 -20.22 -10.26 -16.06
CA LYS A 755 -20.85 -9.34 -15.10
C LYS A 755 -20.76 -7.89 -15.53
N GLY A 756 -20.00 -7.59 -16.58
CA GLY A 756 -19.77 -6.21 -16.99
C GLY A 756 -19.04 -5.43 -15.89
N ILE A 757 -17.94 -5.96 -15.33
CA ILE A 757 -17.16 -5.28 -14.28
C ILE A 757 -15.64 -5.38 -14.50
N ILE A 758 -14.95 -4.29 -14.17
CA ILE A 758 -13.48 -4.23 -14.02
C ILE A 758 -13.20 -3.96 -12.55
N THR A 759 -12.29 -4.73 -11.96
CA THR A 759 -11.89 -4.63 -10.56
C THR A 759 -10.39 -4.46 -10.48
N VAL A 760 -9.92 -3.57 -9.63
CA VAL A 760 -8.48 -3.32 -9.46
C VAL A 760 -8.09 -3.40 -8.00
N GLY A 761 -6.98 -4.08 -7.73
CA GLY A 761 -6.29 -4.01 -6.45
C GLY A 761 -5.31 -2.85 -6.47
N THR A 762 -5.16 -2.16 -5.35
CA THR A 762 -4.20 -1.05 -5.23
C THR A 762 -3.23 -1.25 -4.07
N TRP A 763 -2.06 -0.65 -4.21
CA TRP A 763 -1.10 -0.51 -3.11
C TRP A 763 -1.44 0.74 -2.27
N GLY A 764 -2.32 0.56 -1.27
CA GLY A 764 -2.62 1.59 -0.26
C GLY A 764 -4.02 2.19 -0.32
N ARG A 765 -4.84 1.86 -1.32
CA ARG A 765 -6.22 2.37 -1.46
C ARG A 765 -7.27 1.26 -1.51
N GLY A 766 -6.91 0.02 -1.18
CA GLY A 766 -7.81 -1.13 -1.22
C GLY A 766 -8.16 -1.58 -2.65
N VAL A 767 -9.41 -1.94 -2.87
CA VAL A 767 -9.98 -2.51 -4.09
C VAL A 767 -11.05 -1.58 -4.64
N TRP A 768 -10.97 -1.31 -5.95
CA TRP A 768 -11.88 -0.42 -6.66
C TRP A 768 -12.53 -1.16 -7.82
N GLN A 769 -13.74 -0.76 -8.18
CA GLN A 769 -14.51 -1.39 -9.22
C GLN A 769 -15.16 -0.33 -10.11
N ARG A 770 -15.24 -0.60 -11.41
CA ARG A 770 -16.09 0.16 -12.33
C ARG A 770 -16.89 -0.79 -13.22
N ASN A 771 -17.98 -0.30 -13.78
CA ASN A 771 -18.71 -1.06 -14.80
C ASN A 771 -17.86 -1.21 -16.06
N TYR A 772 -17.71 -2.44 -16.52
CA TYR A 772 -17.16 -2.78 -17.82
C TYR A 772 -18.20 -2.48 -18.88
N CYS A 773 -17.73 -1.84 -19.93
CA CYS A 773 -18.51 -1.55 -21.09
C CYS A 773 -18.64 -2.79 -21.98
N ILE A 774 -19.77 -3.49 -21.88
CA ILE A 774 -20.05 -4.63 -22.74
C ILE A 774 -20.44 -4.18 -24.14
N ASP A 775 -19.86 -4.82 -25.18
CA ASP A 775 -20.13 -4.43 -26.57
C ASP A 775 -21.56 -4.78 -26.99
N ASN A 776 -22.08 -5.92 -26.54
CA ASN A 776 -23.45 -6.32 -26.80
C ASN A 776 -24.13 -6.84 -25.53
N ILE A 777 -25.36 -6.39 -25.25
CA ILE A 777 -26.21 -6.94 -24.19
C ILE A 777 -27.34 -7.77 -24.81
N SER A 778 -27.70 -8.88 -24.18
CA SER A 778 -28.99 -9.56 -24.43
C SER A 778 -29.86 -9.55 -23.17
N LEU A 779 -31.05 -8.93 -23.24
CA LEU A 779 -32.03 -8.88 -22.15
C LEU A 779 -33.12 -9.93 -22.39
N LEU A 780 -33.19 -10.92 -21.49
CA LEU A 780 -34.16 -12.00 -21.51
C LEU A 780 -35.03 -11.95 -20.23
N GLY A 781 -36.28 -12.42 -20.29
CA GLY A 781 -37.14 -12.56 -19.10
C GLY A 781 -37.93 -11.29 -18.73
N SER A 782 -38.24 -11.06 -17.46
CA SER A 782 -38.97 -9.85 -17.00
C SER A 782 -38.00 -8.87 -16.34
N LEU A 783 -37.97 -7.64 -16.81
CA LEU A 783 -37.20 -6.55 -16.22
C LEU A 783 -37.96 -5.97 -15.01
N LYS A 784 -37.31 -5.46 -13.96
CA LYS A 784 -37.99 -4.87 -12.78
C LYS A 784 -37.22 -3.65 -12.28
N GLY A 785 -37.91 -2.56 -11.93
CA GLY A 785 -37.28 -1.34 -11.41
C GLY A 785 -37.04 -0.27 -12.48
N LYS A 786 -36.47 0.88 -12.06
CA LYS A 786 -35.88 1.86 -12.98
C LYS A 786 -34.56 1.28 -13.46
N LEU A 787 -34.37 1.17 -14.77
CA LEU A 787 -33.31 0.33 -15.34
C LEU A 787 -32.59 1.06 -16.47
N GLU A 788 -31.29 1.20 -16.34
CA GLU A 788 -30.41 1.76 -17.37
C GLU A 788 -29.54 0.63 -17.92
N TYR A 789 -29.65 0.37 -19.22
CA TYR A 789 -28.91 -0.65 -19.95
C TYR A 789 -28.03 0.02 -20.98
N SER A 790 -26.74 -0.29 -20.98
CA SER A 790 -25.78 0.35 -21.88
C SER A 790 -24.88 -0.68 -22.54
N ALA A 791 -24.64 -0.55 -23.85
CA ALA A 791 -23.70 -1.40 -24.60
C ALA A 791 -23.00 -0.60 -25.71
N ASN A 792 -21.74 -0.90 -26.07
CA ASN A 792 -21.08 -0.13 -27.14
C ASN A 792 -21.77 -0.30 -28.48
N THR A 793 -22.14 -1.52 -28.86
CA THR A 793 -22.52 -1.87 -30.22
C THR A 793 -23.99 -2.27 -30.33
N MET A 794 -24.51 -3.09 -29.41
CA MET A 794 -25.90 -3.57 -29.54
C MET A 794 -26.58 -3.86 -28.20
N ILE A 795 -27.88 -3.55 -28.10
CA ILE A 795 -28.74 -4.08 -27.04
C ILE A 795 -29.83 -4.92 -27.68
N ASN A 796 -29.90 -6.20 -27.34
CA ASN A 796 -30.87 -7.16 -27.87
C ASN A 796 -31.91 -7.52 -26.79
N ALA A 797 -33.13 -7.01 -26.87
CA ALA A 797 -34.14 -7.19 -25.82
C ALA A 797 -35.30 -8.08 -26.28
N SER A 798 -35.51 -9.21 -25.61
CA SER A 798 -36.70 -10.07 -25.74
C SER A 798 -37.58 -10.08 -24.47
N ALA A 799 -37.35 -9.10 -23.59
CA ALA A 799 -37.87 -9.09 -22.23
C ALA A 799 -39.27 -8.45 -22.07
N LEU A 800 -39.97 -8.77 -20.97
CA LEU A 800 -41.18 -8.10 -20.52
C LEU A 800 -40.83 -6.90 -19.63
N ILE A 801 -41.34 -5.71 -19.93
CA ILE A 801 -41.32 -4.54 -19.05
C ILE A 801 -42.67 -4.46 -18.30
N PRO A 802 -42.73 -4.81 -17.01
CA PRO A 802 -43.93 -4.79 -16.21
C PRO A 802 -44.32 -3.33 -15.90
N GLY A 803 -45.44 -2.89 -16.46
CA GLY A 803 -45.93 -1.52 -16.29
C GLY A 803 -46.70 -1.34 -14.99
N ILE A 804 -46.15 -0.53 -14.08
CA ILE A 804 -46.90 0.31 -13.12
C ILE A 804 -45.95 1.39 -12.57
N ASN A 805 -46.37 2.65 -12.65
CA ASN A 805 -45.83 3.89 -12.06
C ASN A 805 -44.28 4.02 -11.99
N ASN A 806 -43.72 4.78 -12.94
CA ASN A 806 -42.36 5.36 -12.96
C ASN A 806 -41.16 4.43 -13.27
N PHE A 807 -41.33 3.39 -14.09
CA PHE A 807 -40.19 2.64 -14.62
C PHE A 807 -39.76 3.18 -15.99
N ASP A 808 -38.91 4.21 -15.99
CA ASP A 808 -38.17 4.55 -17.19
C ASP A 808 -37.10 3.47 -17.43
N SER A 809 -37.17 2.80 -18.58
CA SER A 809 -36.05 1.98 -19.09
C SER A 809 -35.23 2.80 -20.05
N ILE A 810 -33.95 3.04 -19.74
CA ILE A 810 -33.02 3.75 -20.61
C ILE A 810 -32.12 2.72 -21.30
N PHE A 811 -32.05 2.79 -22.63
CA PHE A 811 -31.14 2.01 -23.46
C PHE A 811 -30.11 2.95 -24.09
N MET A 812 -28.82 2.75 -23.80
CA MET A 812 -27.73 3.56 -24.35
C MET A 812 -26.81 2.69 -25.21
N THR A 813 -26.65 3.03 -26.48
CA THR A 813 -25.70 2.33 -27.34
C THR A 813 -25.23 3.19 -28.50
N SER A 814 -24.00 2.97 -28.96
CA SER A 814 -23.45 3.67 -30.13
C SER A 814 -23.82 2.99 -31.46
N GLY A 815 -24.34 1.77 -31.40
CA GLY A 815 -24.89 1.03 -32.55
C GLY A 815 -26.41 0.96 -32.54
N LYS A 816 -27.02 -0.16 -32.11
CA LYS A 816 -28.48 -0.39 -32.27
C LYS A 816 -29.15 -1.07 -31.07
N VAL A 817 -30.42 -0.73 -30.82
CA VAL A 817 -31.31 -1.47 -29.89
C VAL A 817 -32.26 -2.34 -30.71
N LEU A 818 -32.11 -3.66 -30.62
CA LEU A 818 -32.94 -4.68 -31.28
C LEU A 818 -33.98 -5.22 -30.31
N LEU A 819 -35.26 -4.94 -30.59
CA LEU A 819 -36.38 -5.58 -29.89
C LEU A 819 -36.74 -6.88 -30.62
N GLN A 820 -36.54 -8.02 -29.96
CA GLN A 820 -36.73 -9.36 -30.53
C GLN A 820 -38.18 -9.86 -30.34
N PRO A 821 -38.63 -10.83 -31.14
CA PRO A 821 -39.88 -11.54 -30.90
C PRO A 821 -39.95 -12.06 -29.46
N GLY A 822 -41.01 -11.70 -28.73
CA GLY A 822 -41.16 -12.01 -27.30
C GLY A 822 -41.04 -10.79 -26.37
N PHE A 823 -40.45 -9.69 -26.86
CA PHE A 823 -40.48 -8.42 -26.14
C PHE A 823 -41.92 -7.96 -25.89
N ARG A 824 -42.23 -7.55 -24.66
CA ARG A 824 -43.55 -7.05 -24.29
C ARG A 824 -43.38 -5.86 -23.34
N ALA A 825 -44.12 -4.78 -23.56
CA ALA A 825 -44.27 -3.71 -22.58
C ALA A 825 -45.75 -3.59 -22.22
N LYS A 826 -46.04 -3.40 -20.93
CA LYS A 826 -47.41 -3.09 -20.52
C LYS A 826 -47.73 -1.64 -20.88
N GLU A 827 -48.98 -1.39 -21.24
CA GLU A 827 -49.51 -0.08 -21.58
C GLU A 827 -49.21 0.94 -20.47
N GLY A 828 -48.64 2.09 -20.84
CA GLY A 828 -48.19 3.15 -19.93
C GLY A 828 -46.71 3.11 -19.50
N SER A 829 -45.91 2.16 -19.98
CA SER A 829 -44.45 2.14 -19.73
C SER A 829 -43.70 3.21 -20.55
N HIS A 830 -42.69 3.84 -19.95
CA HIS A 830 -41.81 4.82 -20.60
C HIS A 830 -40.46 4.19 -20.96
N MET A 831 -40.04 4.33 -22.22
CA MET A 831 -38.73 3.87 -22.69
C MET A 831 -37.99 5.01 -23.38
N LYS A 832 -36.69 5.09 -23.12
CA LYS A 832 -35.80 6.04 -23.78
C LYS A 832 -34.62 5.30 -24.40
N ALA A 833 -34.37 5.55 -25.68
CA ALA A 833 -33.15 5.09 -26.33
C ALA A 833 -32.32 6.32 -26.71
N SER A 834 -31.02 6.31 -26.37
CA SER A 834 -30.11 7.39 -26.71
C SER A 834 -28.84 6.88 -27.35
N ILE A 835 -28.35 7.63 -28.33
CA ILE A 835 -27.04 7.41 -28.93
C ILE A 835 -25.96 7.86 -27.94
N GLY A 836 -25.12 6.92 -27.49
CA GLY A 836 -24.01 7.13 -26.57
C GLY A 836 -23.24 5.83 -26.37
N SER A 837 -21.94 5.87 -26.09
CA SER A 837 -21.23 4.64 -25.71
C SER A 837 -21.57 4.30 -24.26
N CYS A 838 -21.45 3.03 -23.86
CA CYS A 838 -21.66 2.69 -22.45
C CYS A 838 -20.60 3.34 -21.54
N ASP A 839 -19.51 3.86 -22.13
CA ASP A 839 -18.43 4.58 -21.47
C ASP A 839 -18.82 6.05 -21.19
N ASP A 840 -20.09 6.42 -21.40
CA ASP A 840 -20.60 7.79 -21.16
C ASP A 840 -21.15 7.99 -19.74
N GLY A 841 -21.20 6.94 -18.92
CA GLY A 841 -21.75 6.96 -17.57
C GLY A 841 -23.29 7.14 -17.51
N PRO A 842 -23.91 7.00 -16.33
CA PRO A 842 -25.36 7.21 -16.14
C PRO A 842 -25.71 8.69 -16.42
N GLN A 843 -26.70 8.92 -17.27
CA GLN A 843 -27.10 10.27 -17.70
C GLN A 843 -28.40 10.70 -16.97
N PRO A 844 -28.45 11.87 -16.30
CA PRO A 844 -29.68 12.36 -15.68
C PRO A 844 -30.77 12.61 -16.73
N PHE A 845 -32.05 12.46 -16.33
CA PHE A 845 -33.21 12.75 -17.16
C PHE A 845 -33.30 14.25 -17.50
N GLY A 846 -32.55 14.67 -18.51
CA GLY A 846 -32.54 16.01 -19.06
C GLY A 846 -32.54 15.99 -20.58
N ARG A 847 -33.18 16.98 -21.20
CA ARG A 847 -33.23 17.14 -22.66
C ARG A 847 -31.83 17.47 -23.21
N LYS A 848 -31.27 16.56 -24.01
CA LYS A 848 -30.19 16.86 -24.97
C LYS A 848 -30.61 16.45 -26.39
N ARG A 849 -30.04 17.16 -27.38
CA ARG A 849 -30.21 16.90 -28.82
C ARG A 849 -29.72 15.49 -29.18
N GLY A 850 -30.51 14.77 -29.98
CA GLY A 850 -30.20 13.43 -30.50
C GLY A 850 -30.81 12.24 -29.73
N ALA A 851 -31.66 12.48 -28.72
CA ALA A 851 -32.43 11.43 -28.06
C ALA A 851 -33.78 11.23 -28.76
N THR A 852 -34.10 9.99 -29.15
CA THR A 852 -35.43 9.63 -29.65
C THR A 852 -36.26 9.11 -28.49
N GLU A 853 -37.26 9.89 -28.07
CA GLU A 853 -38.25 9.45 -27.08
C GLU A 853 -39.39 8.74 -27.81
N ALA A 854 -39.65 7.48 -27.47
CA ALA A 854 -40.74 6.69 -28.04
C ALA A 854 -41.65 6.18 -26.92
N MET A 855 -42.92 6.63 -26.93
CA MET A 855 -43.97 6.03 -26.11
C MET A 855 -44.44 4.75 -26.79
N VAL A 856 -44.33 3.61 -26.11
CA VAL A 856 -44.80 2.33 -26.65
C VAL A 856 -46.33 2.33 -26.67
N ARG A 857 -46.92 2.27 -27.86
CA ARG A 857 -48.37 2.11 -28.03
C ARG A 857 -48.70 0.64 -28.24
N LYS A 858 -49.98 0.29 -28.06
CA LYS A 858 -50.54 -1.08 -28.08
C LYS A 858 -50.22 -1.91 -29.35
N GLU A 859 -49.63 -1.28 -30.37
CA GLU A 859 -49.50 -1.77 -31.74
C GLU A 859 -48.05 -1.86 -32.23
N ASP A 860 -47.07 -1.42 -31.42
CA ASP A 860 -45.67 -1.33 -31.85
C ASP A 860 -45.02 -2.73 -31.89
N LYS A 861 -44.91 -3.31 -33.10
CA LYS A 861 -43.97 -4.38 -33.45
C LYS A 861 -42.91 -3.79 -34.36
N GLY A 862 -41.66 -3.67 -33.92
CA GLY A 862 -40.60 -3.18 -34.82
C GLY A 862 -39.27 -2.82 -34.17
N VAL A 863 -38.24 -2.74 -35.02
CA VAL A 863 -36.87 -2.27 -34.74
C VAL A 863 -36.89 -0.76 -34.57
N ILE A 864 -36.24 -0.23 -33.52
CA ILE A 864 -35.97 1.21 -33.39
C ILE A 864 -34.55 1.48 -33.90
N GLU A 865 -34.43 1.99 -35.12
CA GLU A 865 -33.13 2.45 -35.64
C GLU A 865 -32.89 3.91 -35.24
N LEU A 866 -31.82 4.16 -34.49
CA LEU A 866 -31.35 5.51 -34.18
C LEU A 866 -30.36 5.95 -35.27
N LYS A 867 -30.65 7.05 -35.96
CA LYS A 867 -29.72 7.68 -36.91
C LYS A 867 -29.10 8.92 -36.28
N ARG A 868 -27.80 9.14 -36.49
CA ARG A 868 -27.15 10.43 -36.23
C ARG A 868 -27.64 11.42 -37.28
N ASP A 869 -28.22 12.53 -36.84
CA ASP A 869 -28.39 13.73 -37.68
C ASP A 869 -27.03 14.41 -37.89
#